data_AF-A0A1B6GU52-F1
#
_entry.id   AF-A0A1B6GU52-F1
#
_cell.length_a   1.000
_cell.length_b   1.000
_cell.length_c   1.000
_cell.angle_alpha   90.00
_cell.angle_beta   90.00
_cell.angle_gamma   90.00
#
_symmetry.space_group_name_H-M   'P 1'
#
loop_
_entity.id
_entity.type
_entity.pdbx_description
1 polymer ?
#
loop_
_entity_poly.entity_id
_entity_poly.type
_entity_poly.pdbx_seq_one_letter_code
_entity_poly.pdbx_strand_id
1 'polypeptide(L)'
;GSIGIKVHYLDEDHVFSPEQITAMSVIGIDFGNESCYVAVARAGGIETIANDYSLRATPSCVAFSGRNRVLGVAAKNQMVTNMKNTIHGFKRLLGRKYNDPYVRQEMVYLPYNLISNQDGSIGIKVHYLDEDHVFSPEQITAMLLTKLKDTSEVALKTKVNDCVISVPSYFTNAERKALLDAAAIAGLNVLRLFNETTATALAYGIYKQDLPPPEEKPRNVVFVDCGHASLQVSACAFNKGKLKMLACSSDCQLGGRDFDYILAKHFNKEFISKYKVNAENNPRAFLRLATEVEKVKKQMSANSTRLPLNIECFMDDKDVHGDINRTEMEALCAHLLQRVEKTLQKCLEDSKLRQDEIHSVEIVGGSSRIPAIKSLIENIFGKHPSTTLNQDEAVSRGCALQCAMLSPAVRVREFSVTDLQNYPIKLVWDANMGENGEMEVFPQYHQVPFSKMLTFYRREPFTIKAYYAAPTPYPDNYIGQFTVKDVKPTPEGESAKVKVKVRVNLHGILTISGASLVEKLPASENDNNDEQTPPEPMDASTNPPNESVNGMESEPISPEDDAERKEAKKKKQIIKTINLPVEALTHGYSQLDLNNYIEQECKMIANDRQEKERVDARNALEEYVYELRGKLSSEDELATFVSDADRHALTNQLDQMENWLYEEGEDCNRQVYAEKLTTLKNTGEPIKARRLEFELRPQALEEFASSLQLAQKAVDMYRAGDERYAHLPEEDMKKVAADIEKSSKWLQEKRTALAACPRQNNPPVTVQEIREEKTTFEKTVLAILQRPKPKPAPAPAPETTESSGDAKQSDHANPNPENMDVE
;
A
#
# COMPACT_ATOMS: atom_id res chain seq x y z
N GLY A 1 -5.44 10.49 46.55
CA GLY A 1 -4.17 11.22 46.39
C GLY A 1 -3.82 11.22 44.92
N SER A 2 -3.49 12.39 44.37
CA SER A 2 -3.42 12.59 42.92
C SER A 2 -2.02 13.07 42.55
N ILE A 3 -1.31 12.32 41.72
CA ILE A 3 0.02 12.69 41.21
C ILE A 3 -0.12 12.98 39.72
N GLY A 4 -0.21 14.27 39.37
CA GLY A 4 -0.28 14.71 37.98
C GLY A 4 1.11 14.81 37.37
N ILE A 5 1.33 14.13 36.25
CA ILE A 5 2.56 14.27 35.45
C ILE A 5 2.41 15.51 34.57
N LYS A 6 3.30 16.50 34.76
CA LYS A 6 3.43 17.63 33.82
C LYS A 6 4.20 17.18 32.59
N VAL A 7 3.57 17.23 31.43
CA VAL A 7 4.29 17.26 30.15
C VAL A 7 4.73 18.70 29.91
N HIS A 8 6.04 18.92 29.72
CA HIS A 8 6.55 20.19 29.22
C HIS A 8 6.43 20.21 27.70
N TYR A 9 5.74 21.22 27.17
CA TYR A 9 5.86 21.61 25.77
C TYR A 9 7.17 22.39 25.57
N LEU A 10 7.71 22.31 24.36
CA LEU A 10 8.69 23.23 23.81
C LEU A 10 8.12 23.75 22.49
N ASP A 11 8.30 25.04 22.23
CA ASP A 11 7.68 25.80 21.14
C ASP A 11 8.14 25.23 19.76
N GLU A 12 7.23 24.92 18.84
CA GLU A 12 6.59 25.87 17.90
C GLU A 12 7.57 26.77 17.13
N ASP A 13 8.02 26.31 15.95
CA ASP A 13 8.17 27.19 14.77
C ASP A 13 8.21 26.41 13.42
N HIS A 14 7.16 25.65 13.11
CA HIS A 14 6.93 25.01 11.80
C HIS A 14 5.48 25.24 11.34
N VAL A 15 5.27 26.33 10.60
CA VAL A 15 3.95 26.69 10.06
C VAL A 15 3.61 25.77 8.88
N PHE A 16 2.91 24.67 9.15
CA PHE A 16 2.30 23.84 8.11
C PHE A 16 1.13 24.58 7.44
N SER A 17 1.06 24.53 6.10
CA SER A 17 -0.04 25.13 5.35
C SER A 17 -1.35 24.35 5.59
N PRO A 18 -2.53 25.01 5.63
CA PRO A 18 -3.82 24.35 5.89
C PRO A 18 -4.30 23.34 4.82
N GLU A 19 -3.52 23.12 3.76
CA GLU A 19 -3.92 22.30 2.60
C GLU A 19 -3.54 20.82 2.74
N GLN A 20 -2.93 20.40 3.86
CA GLN A 20 -2.83 18.99 4.22
C GLN A 20 -4.18 18.42 4.67
N ILE A 21 -5.15 18.39 3.75
CA ILE A 21 -6.19 17.36 3.75
C ILE A 21 -5.48 16.02 3.87
N THR A 22 -5.96 15.15 4.77
CA THR A 22 -5.40 13.81 4.98
C THR A 22 -5.56 12.96 3.72
N ALA A 23 -4.55 13.04 2.84
CA ALA A 23 -4.53 12.35 1.55
C ALA A 23 -4.56 10.83 1.78
N MET A 24 -5.76 10.26 1.68
CA MET A 24 -5.99 8.86 2.02
C MET A 24 -5.28 7.96 1.02
N SER A 25 -4.19 7.36 1.49
CA SER A 25 -3.32 6.47 0.73
C SER A 25 -4.09 5.29 0.15
N VAL A 26 -4.27 5.28 -1.16
CA VAL A 26 -4.93 4.19 -1.88
C VAL A 26 -3.89 3.15 -2.28
N ILE A 27 -3.94 1.97 -1.64
CA ILE A 27 -3.05 0.85 -1.93
C ILE A 27 -3.79 -0.45 -2.30
N GLY A 28 -3.19 -1.21 -3.21
CA GLY A 28 -3.62 -2.54 -3.60
C GLY A 28 -2.51 -3.56 -3.33
N ILE A 29 -2.78 -4.50 -2.44
CA ILE A 29 -1.84 -5.57 -2.09
C ILE A 29 -2.22 -6.82 -2.88
N ASP A 30 -1.29 -7.35 -3.65
CA ASP A 30 -1.31 -8.75 -4.03
C ASP A 30 -0.57 -9.59 -2.98
N PHE A 31 -1.31 -10.39 -2.22
CA PHE A 31 -0.78 -11.27 -1.18
C PHE A 31 -0.45 -12.64 -1.79
N GLY A 32 0.59 -12.74 -2.63
CA GLY A 32 1.01 -14.01 -3.22
C GLY A 32 1.63 -15.01 -2.22
N ASN A 33 1.78 -16.27 -2.63
CA ASN A 33 2.32 -17.35 -1.77
C ASN A 33 3.86 -17.37 -1.69
N GLU A 34 4.54 -16.85 -2.72
CA GLU A 34 6.02 -16.80 -2.84
C GLU A 34 6.53 -15.37 -2.66
N SER A 35 5.85 -14.43 -3.29
CA SER A 35 6.09 -12.98 -3.21
C SER A 35 4.77 -12.23 -3.27
N CYS A 36 4.76 -11.07 -2.64
CA CYS A 36 3.71 -10.07 -2.72
C CYS A 36 4.14 -8.89 -3.57
N TYR A 37 3.16 -8.19 -4.15
CA TYR A 37 3.34 -6.95 -4.89
C TYR A 37 2.40 -5.90 -4.32
N VAL A 38 2.84 -4.65 -4.22
CA VAL A 38 1.97 -3.53 -3.82
C VAL A 38 1.91 -2.51 -4.94
N ALA A 39 0.70 -2.11 -5.30
CA ALA A 39 0.46 -0.99 -6.19
C ALA A 39 -0.24 0.16 -5.46
N VAL A 40 0.02 1.38 -5.90
CA VAL A 40 -0.48 2.62 -5.29
C VAL A 40 -1.05 3.55 -6.35
N ALA A 41 -1.94 4.45 -5.95
CA ALA A 41 -2.37 5.56 -6.80
C ALA A 41 -1.45 6.78 -6.64
N ARG A 42 -1.03 7.36 -7.77
CA ARG A 42 -0.36 8.67 -7.84
C ARG A 42 -1.00 9.54 -8.94
N ALA A 43 -0.54 10.79 -9.06
CA ALA A 43 -1.04 11.78 -10.02
C ALA A 43 -0.90 11.39 -11.52
N GLY A 44 -0.26 10.27 -11.85
CA GLY A 44 -0.19 9.70 -13.20
C GLY A 44 -0.97 8.38 -13.42
N GLY A 45 -1.65 7.86 -12.40
CA GLY A 45 -2.37 6.57 -12.46
C GLY A 45 -1.95 5.58 -11.38
N ILE A 46 -1.94 4.28 -11.71
CA ILE A 46 -1.60 3.18 -10.80
C ILE A 46 -0.23 2.58 -11.18
N GLU A 47 0.68 2.51 -10.21
CA GLU A 47 2.02 1.93 -10.35
C GLU A 47 2.29 0.88 -9.26
N THR A 48 3.11 -0.14 -9.58
CA THR A 48 3.63 -1.09 -8.59
C THR A 48 4.94 -0.54 -8.00
N ILE A 49 4.97 -0.35 -6.69
CA ILE A 49 6.11 0.23 -5.97
C ILE A 49 7.22 -0.80 -5.75
N ALA A 50 8.44 -0.31 -5.53
CA ALA A 50 9.58 -1.12 -5.11
C ALA A 50 9.74 -1.09 -3.58
N ASN A 51 10.34 -2.14 -3.02
CA ASN A 51 10.71 -2.23 -1.62
C ASN A 51 12.11 -1.64 -1.34
N ASP A 52 12.56 -1.78 -0.09
CA ASP A 52 13.86 -1.35 0.42
C ASP A 52 15.09 -2.02 -0.24
N TYR A 53 14.87 -3.07 -1.03
CA TYR A 53 15.89 -3.70 -1.88
C TYR A 53 15.76 -3.29 -3.37
N SER A 54 14.97 -2.25 -3.68
CA SER A 54 14.59 -1.82 -5.03
C SER A 54 13.87 -2.88 -5.89
N LEU A 55 13.31 -3.92 -5.26
CA LEU A 55 12.55 -4.96 -5.95
C LEU A 55 11.04 -4.69 -5.87
N ARG A 56 10.30 -4.88 -6.97
CA ARG A 56 8.82 -4.84 -6.95
C ARG A 56 8.20 -6.05 -6.23
N ALA A 57 8.88 -7.20 -6.29
CA ALA A 57 8.51 -8.40 -5.56
C ALA A 57 9.06 -8.34 -4.12
N THR A 58 8.18 -8.50 -3.14
CA THR A 58 8.56 -8.67 -1.72
C THR A 58 8.23 -10.11 -1.30
N PRO A 59 9.22 -10.98 -1.04
CA PRO A 59 8.97 -12.38 -0.67
C PRO A 59 7.99 -12.54 0.49
N SER A 60 7.10 -13.52 0.39
CA SER A 60 6.05 -13.82 1.39
C SER A 60 6.65 -14.58 2.57
N CYS A 61 7.56 -13.91 3.28
CA CYS A 61 8.49 -14.52 4.22
C CYS A 61 8.71 -13.64 5.46
N VAL A 62 8.67 -14.28 6.64
CA VAL A 62 8.81 -13.67 7.97
C VAL A 62 9.81 -14.52 8.74
N ALA A 63 10.84 -13.91 9.32
CA ALA A 63 11.85 -14.62 10.09
C ALA A 63 12.11 -13.96 11.45
N PHE A 64 12.50 -14.75 12.43
CA PHE A 64 12.85 -14.29 13.78
C PHE A 64 14.35 -14.52 14.00
N SER A 65 15.08 -13.47 14.41
CA SER A 65 16.55 -13.50 14.44
C SER A 65 17.09 -12.80 15.68
N GLY A 66 17.29 -13.55 16.76
CA GLY A 66 17.71 -12.99 18.04
C GLY A 66 16.69 -11.96 18.54
N ARG A 67 17.04 -10.68 18.46
CA ARG A 67 16.28 -9.57 19.06
C ARG A 67 15.23 -8.92 18.18
N ASN A 68 15.19 -9.17 16.87
CA ASN A 68 14.19 -8.56 15.99
C ASN A 68 13.59 -9.53 14.97
N ARG A 69 12.50 -9.08 14.36
CA ARG A 69 11.88 -9.73 13.21
C ARG A 69 12.51 -9.20 11.93
N VAL A 70 12.77 -10.12 11.02
CA VAL A 70 13.34 -9.87 9.70
C VAL A 70 12.27 -10.22 8.68
N LEU A 71 11.90 -9.28 7.80
CA LEU A 71 10.67 -9.35 7.02
C LEU A 71 10.94 -9.17 5.51
N GLY A 72 10.28 -9.96 4.66
CA GLY A 72 10.38 -9.84 3.21
C GLY A 72 11.69 -10.37 2.61
N VAL A 73 12.40 -9.53 1.86
CA VAL A 73 13.63 -9.91 1.13
C VAL A 73 14.73 -10.37 2.09
N ALA A 74 14.96 -9.64 3.19
CA ALA A 74 15.93 -10.00 4.21
C ALA A 74 15.64 -11.37 4.83
N ALA A 75 14.36 -11.72 5.03
CA ALA A 75 13.93 -13.01 5.56
C ALA A 75 14.26 -14.14 4.57
N LYS A 76 13.95 -13.94 3.29
CA LYS A 76 14.24 -14.90 2.21
C LYS A 76 15.75 -15.13 2.06
N ASN A 77 16.58 -14.10 2.24
CA ASN A 77 18.04 -14.22 2.14
C ASN A 77 18.63 -15.14 3.21
N GLN A 78 18.11 -15.12 4.44
CA GLN A 78 18.57 -15.99 5.54
C GLN A 78 17.83 -17.34 5.66
N MET A 79 16.94 -17.66 4.72
CA MET A 79 16.09 -18.87 4.76
C MET A 79 16.87 -20.20 4.81
N VAL A 80 18.12 -20.23 4.33
CA VAL A 80 18.99 -21.44 4.36
C VAL A 80 19.84 -21.53 5.64
N THR A 81 20.08 -20.42 6.34
CA THR A 81 20.87 -20.37 7.58
C THR A 81 19.97 -20.39 8.82
N ASN A 82 18.92 -19.56 8.85
CA ASN A 82 17.94 -19.45 9.92
C ASN A 82 16.65 -20.23 9.63
N MET A 83 16.78 -21.42 9.04
CA MET A 83 15.67 -22.21 8.48
C MET A 83 14.50 -22.44 9.44
N LYS A 84 14.78 -22.83 10.69
CA LYS A 84 13.72 -23.22 11.65
C LYS A 84 12.84 -22.04 12.08
N ASN A 85 13.37 -20.83 12.02
CA ASN A 85 12.68 -19.59 12.41
C ASN A 85 12.32 -18.73 11.20
N THR A 86 12.48 -19.23 9.96
CA THR A 86 12.13 -18.53 8.72
C THR A 86 10.88 -19.15 8.10
N ILE A 87 9.79 -18.41 8.18
CA ILE A 87 8.43 -18.86 7.91
C ILE A 87 8.00 -18.38 6.52
N HIS A 88 7.48 -19.29 5.69
CA HIS A 88 7.07 -19.03 4.31
C HIS A 88 5.91 -19.93 3.91
N GLY A 89 5.10 -19.54 2.92
CA GLY A 89 3.95 -20.35 2.45
C GLY A 89 2.75 -20.39 3.41
N PHE A 90 2.82 -19.67 4.53
CA PHE A 90 1.77 -19.58 5.55
C PHE A 90 0.40 -19.08 5.04
N LYS A 91 0.33 -18.45 3.86
CA LYS A 91 -0.94 -18.18 3.14
C LYS A 91 -1.83 -19.43 3.05
N ARG A 92 -1.23 -20.63 2.96
CA ARG A 92 -1.98 -21.90 2.89
C ARG A 92 -2.54 -22.41 4.22
N LEU A 93 -2.16 -21.79 5.34
CA LEU A 93 -2.53 -22.21 6.69
C LEU A 93 -3.62 -21.32 7.32
N LEU A 94 -3.90 -20.15 6.74
CA LEU A 94 -4.89 -19.19 7.23
C LEU A 94 -6.28 -19.81 7.41
N GLY A 95 -6.89 -19.58 8.57
CA GLY A 95 -8.23 -20.02 8.92
C GLY A 95 -8.40 -21.54 9.06
N ARG A 96 -7.32 -22.32 8.96
CA ARG A 96 -7.36 -23.80 8.99
C ARG A 96 -6.92 -24.36 10.34
N LYS A 97 -7.32 -25.60 10.61
CA LYS A 97 -7.01 -26.34 11.84
C LYS A 97 -5.87 -27.34 11.58
N TYR A 98 -5.06 -27.63 12.59
CA TYR A 98 -3.84 -28.45 12.47
C TYR A 98 -4.08 -29.85 11.88
N ASN A 99 -5.26 -30.43 12.13
CA ASN A 99 -5.62 -31.77 11.63
C ASN A 99 -6.29 -31.78 10.25
N ASP A 100 -6.43 -30.63 9.58
CA ASP A 100 -6.92 -30.52 8.21
C ASP A 100 -6.06 -31.40 7.25
N PRO A 101 -6.66 -32.33 6.47
CA PRO A 101 -5.94 -33.12 5.46
C PRO A 101 -5.17 -32.27 4.44
N TYR A 102 -5.64 -31.06 4.16
CA TYR A 102 -4.96 -30.07 3.32
C TYR A 102 -3.65 -29.61 3.99
N VAL A 103 -3.72 -29.17 5.25
CA VAL A 103 -2.56 -28.71 6.04
C VAL A 103 -1.52 -29.82 6.18
N ARG A 104 -1.96 -31.07 6.39
CA ARG A 104 -1.05 -32.23 6.45
C ARG A 104 -0.29 -32.48 5.14
N GLN A 105 -0.83 -32.08 3.99
CA GLN A 105 -0.12 -32.14 2.71
C GLN A 105 0.82 -30.93 2.54
N GLU A 106 0.40 -29.75 2.98
CA GLU A 106 1.26 -28.55 2.99
C GLU A 106 2.52 -28.71 3.86
N MET A 107 2.43 -29.41 5.00
CA MET A 107 3.55 -29.67 5.91
C MET A 107 4.79 -30.26 5.22
N VAL A 108 4.64 -30.98 4.10
CA VAL A 108 5.74 -31.54 3.30
C VAL A 108 6.64 -30.45 2.69
N TYR A 109 6.11 -29.24 2.51
CA TYR A 109 6.81 -28.07 1.94
C TYR A 109 7.36 -27.10 2.99
N LEU A 110 7.17 -27.36 4.29
CA LEU A 110 7.45 -26.40 5.36
C LEU A 110 8.60 -26.90 6.27
N PRO A 111 9.76 -26.23 6.31
CA PRO A 111 10.93 -26.68 7.08
C PRO A 111 10.93 -26.24 8.55
N TYR A 112 9.93 -25.45 8.96
CA TYR A 112 9.76 -24.91 10.31
C TYR A 112 8.72 -25.71 11.12
N ASN A 113 8.70 -25.54 12.44
CA ASN A 113 7.91 -26.38 13.33
C ASN A 113 6.45 -25.93 13.44
N LEU A 114 5.52 -26.82 13.10
CA LEU A 114 4.07 -26.63 13.30
C LEU A 114 3.57 -27.52 14.45
N ILE A 115 2.74 -26.95 15.31
CA ILE A 115 2.12 -27.64 16.45
C ILE A 115 0.60 -27.44 16.45
N SER A 116 -0.13 -28.33 17.12
CA SER A 116 -1.56 -28.13 17.41
C SER A 116 -1.70 -27.35 18.71
N ASN A 117 -2.44 -26.25 18.65
CA ASN A 117 -2.92 -25.55 19.84
C ASN A 117 -4.07 -26.35 20.51
N GLN A 118 -4.46 -25.95 21.72
CA GLN A 118 -5.50 -26.63 22.52
C GLN A 118 -6.89 -26.61 21.87
N ASP A 119 -7.20 -25.60 21.06
CA ASP A 119 -8.43 -25.45 20.27
C ASP A 119 -8.35 -26.16 18.89
N GLY A 120 -7.24 -26.84 18.61
CA GLY A 120 -6.92 -27.43 17.31
C GLY A 120 -6.46 -26.43 16.24
N SER A 121 -6.27 -25.15 16.55
CA SER A 121 -5.62 -24.20 15.62
C SER A 121 -4.14 -24.52 15.41
N ILE A 122 -3.56 -23.92 14.38
CA ILE A 122 -2.16 -24.09 14.02
C ILE A 122 -1.32 -23.12 14.85
N GLY A 123 -0.34 -23.65 15.58
CA GLY A 123 0.75 -22.87 16.15
C GLY A 123 2.02 -23.03 15.32
N ILE A 124 2.68 -21.92 14.98
CA ILE A 124 3.97 -21.87 14.32
C ILE A 124 5.00 -21.58 15.42
N LYS A 125 5.84 -22.56 15.75
CA LYS A 125 6.82 -22.44 16.84
C LYS A 125 8.16 -21.92 16.31
N VAL A 126 8.66 -20.84 16.92
CA VAL A 126 9.90 -20.15 16.57
C VAL A 126 10.70 -19.76 17.81
N HIS A 127 12.01 -19.62 17.66
CA HIS A 127 12.87 -19.04 18.69
C HIS A 127 13.06 -17.54 18.42
N TYR A 128 12.81 -16.70 19.43
CA TYR A 128 12.80 -15.23 19.34
C TYR A 128 13.01 -14.63 20.73
N LEU A 129 13.78 -13.53 20.85
CA LEU A 129 14.11 -12.89 22.13
C LEU A 129 14.65 -13.89 23.19
N ASP A 130 15.46 -14.85 22.72
CA ASP A 130 16.02 -15.95 23.51
C ASP A 130 14.98 -16.91 24.16
N GLU A 131 13.70 -16.80 23.80
CA GLU A 131 12.59 -17.64 24.25
C GLU A 131 11.92 -18.43 23.11
N ASP A 132 11.06 -19.39 23.48
CA ASP A 132 10.28 -20.22 22.55
C ASP A 132 8.87 -19.61 22.35
N HIS A 133 8.65 -18.93 21.23
CA HIS A 133 7.35 -18.31 20.89
C HIS A 133 6.50 -19.20 19.98
N VAL A 134 5.18 -19.01 20.05
CA VAL A 134 4.19 -19.64 19.17
C VAL A 134 3.27 -18.58 18.60
N PHE A 135 3.19 -18.49 17.26
CA PHE A 135 2.33 -17.55 16.54
C PHE A 135 1.31 -18.28 15.66
N SER A 136 0.14 -17.70 15.44
CA SER A 136 -0.82 -18.22 14.46
C SER A 136 -0.43 -17.85 13.01
N PRO A 137 -0.97 -18.57 11.99
CA PRO A 137 -0.87 -18.14 10.59
C PRO A 137 -1.38 -16.71 10.34
N GLU A 138 -2.40 -16.29 11.08
CA GLU A 138 -2.97 -14.93 11.03
C GLU A 138 -1.98 -13.91 11.58
N GLN A 139 -1.33 -14.18 12.71
CA GLN A 139 -0.28 -13.32 13.27
C GLN A 139 0.92 -13.20 12.32
N ILE A 140 1.44 -14.31 11.79
CA ILE A 140 2.54 -14.29 10.82
C ILE A 140 2.16 -13.51 9.54
N THR A 141 0.90 -13.65 9.09
CA THR A 141 0.38 -12.86 7.96
C THR A 141 0.31 -11.37 8.29
N ALA A 142 -0.07 -11.02 9.52
CA ALA A 142 -0.06 -9.63 9.99
C ALA A 142 1.36 -9.03 9.93
N MET A 143 2.40 -9.74 10.37
CA MET A 143 3.79 -9.24 10.32
C MET A 143 4.24 -8.94 8.88
N LEU A 144 3.83 -9.76 7.91
CA LEU A 144 4.10 -9.48 6.49
C LEU A 144 3.30 -8.25 6.01
N LEU A 145 2.02 -8.14 6.38
CA LEU A 145 1.19 -6.99 6.03
C LEU A 145 1.72 -5.68 6.65
N THR A 146 2.28 -5.71 7.87
CA THR A 146 3.04 -4.61 8.47
C THR A 146 4.19 -4.18 7.56
N LYS A 147 5.06 -5.12 7.10
CA LYS A 147 6.17 -4.80 6.18
C LYS A 147 5.70 -4.20 4.85
N LEU A 148 4.58 -4.68 4.30
CA LEU A 148 4.01 -4.14 3.06
C LEU A 148 3.38 -2.74 3.27
N LYS A 149 2.77 -2.51 4.43
CA LYS A 149 2.29 -1.19 4.87
C LYS A 149 3.45 -0.21 5.03
N ASP A 150 4.50 -0.55 5.79
CA ASP A 150 5.68 0.29 6.00
C ASP A 150 6.36 0.65 4.66
N THR A 151 6.49 -0.32 3.76
CA THR A 151 7.00 -0.12 2.39
C THR A 151 6.16 0.90 1.62
N SER A 152 4.83 0.84 1.76
CA SER A 152 3.89 1.77 1.14
C SER A 152 3.97 3.17 1.75
N GLU A 153 4.08 3.29 3.07
CA GLU A 153 4.25 4.58 3.76
C GLU A 153 5.57 5.26 3.38
N VAL A 154 6.67 4.50 3.29
CA VAL A 154 7.97 4.99 2.82
C VAL A 154 7.92 5.44 1.35
N ALA A 155 7.14 4.75 0.49
CA ALA A 155 6.99 5.10 -0.92
C ALA A 155 6.03 6.28 -1.19
N LEU A 156 5.03 6.49 -0.33
CA LEU A 156 4.01 7.54 -0.46
C LEU A 156 4.31 8.80 0.39
N LYS A 157 5.16 8.69 1.41
CA LYS A 157 5.44 9.76 2.42
C LYS A 157 4.21 10.19 3.23
N THR A 158 3.22 9.31 3.36
CA THR A 158 1.99 9.50 4.13
C THR A 158 1.57 8.16 4.76
N LYS A 159 0.70 8.20 5.78
CA LYS A 159 0.22 7.01 6.50
C LYS A 159 -0.75 6.18 5.66
N VAL A 160 -0.73 4.86 5.86
CA VAL A 160 -1.50 3.90 5.05
C VAL A 160 -2.45 3.13 5.98
N ASN A 161 -3.73 3.46 5.89
CA ASN A 161 -4.79 2.82 6.67
C ASN A 161 -5.67 1.93 5.78
N ASP A 162 -6.17 2.47 4.67
CA ASP A 162 -7.09 1.77 3.78
C ASP A 162 -6.36 0.96 2.70
N CYS A 163 -6.87 -0.24 2.40
CA CYS A 163 -6.32 -1.10 1.36
C CYS A 163 -7.38 -2.02 0.71
N VAL A 164 -7.01 -2.58 -0.45
CA VAL A 164 -7.66 -3.77 -1.03
C VAL A 164 -6.62 -4.87 -1.13
N ILE A 165 -6.95 -6.07 -0.64
CA ILE A 165 -6.04 -7.22 -0.60
C ILE A 165 -6.57 -8.31 -1.53
N SER A 166 -5.66 -8.92 -2.30
CA SER A 166 -5.98 -10.05 -3.17
C SER A 166 -6.29 -11.32 -2.37
N VAL A 167 -7.21 -12.14 -2.87
CA VAL A 167 -7.51 -13.48 -2.37
C VAL A 167 -7.74 -14.46 -3.51
N PRO A 168 -7.41 -15.74 -3.34
CA PRO A 168 -7.78 -16.75 -4.33
C PRO A 168 -9.30 -16.88 -4.44
N SER A 169 -9.80 -17.12 -5.65
CA SER A 169 -11.24 -17.31 -5.92
C SER A 169 -11.83 -18.51 -5.15
N TYR A 170 -10.97 -19.47 -4.78
CA TYR A 170 -11.34 -20.66 -4.01
C TYR A 170 -11.32 -20.47 -2.48
N PHE A 171 -10.88 -19.32 -1.95
CA PHE A 171 -10.92 -19.08 -0.50
C PHE A 171 -12.37 -19.06 0.01
N THR A 172 -12.62 -19.83 1.06
CA THR A 172 -13.88 -19.92 1.80
C THR A 172 -14.06 -18.74 2.78
N ASN A 173 -15.22 -18.68 3.45
CA ASN A 173 -15.49 -17.66 4.47
C ASN A 173 -14.48 -17.72 5.64
N ALA A 174 -14.00 -18.91 6.00
CA ALA A 174 -13.01 -19.09 7.07
C ALA A 174 -11.67 -18.43 6.69
N GLU A 175 -11.12 -18.77 5.53
CA GLU A 175 -9.85 -18.24 5.02
C GLU A 175 -9.94 -16.72 4.75
N ARG A 176 -11.07 -16.23 4.23
CA ARG A 176 -11.33 -14.79 4.02
C ARG A 176 -11.40 -14.02 5.33
N LYS A 177 -12.07 -14.56 6.35
CA LYS A 177 -12.16 -13.90 7.67
C LYS A 177 -10.83 -13.93 8.41
N ALA A 178 -10.07 -15.02 8.34
CA ALA A 178 -8.71 -15.10 8.86
C ALA A 178 -7.77 -14.03 8.26
N LEU A 179 -7.88 -13.75 6.95
CA LEU A 179 -7.10 -12.68 6.32
C LEU A 179 -7.57 -11.27 6.73
N LEU A 180 -8.87 -11.06 6.96
CA LEU A 180 -9.36 -9.79 7.54
C LEU A 180 -8.83 -9.58 8.97
N ASP A 181 -8.76 -10.65 9.77
CA ASP A 181 -8.25 -10.59 11.13
C ASP A 181 -6.74 -10.33 11.13
N ALA A 182 -5.98 -10.96 10.25
CA ALA A 182 -4.55 -10.65 10.03
C ALA A 182 -4.31 -9.19 9.59
N ALA A 183 -5.15 -8.65 8.69
CA ALA A 183 -5.05 -7.26 8.26
C ALA A 183 -5.40 -6.27 9.39
N ALA A 184 -6.39 -6.59 10.21
CA ALA A 184 -6.74 -5.78 11.39
C ALA A 184 -5.60 -5.78 12.43
N ILE A 185 -4.89 -6.90 12.62
CA ILE A 185 -3.69 -6.98 13.48
C ILE A 185 -2.58 -6.06 12.97
N ALA A 186 -2.37 -5.98 11.65
CA ALA A 186 -1.42 -5.04 11.01
C ALA A 186 -1.92 -3.56 10.99
N GLY A 187 -3.10 -3.27 11.57
CA GLY A 187 -3.72 -1.96 11.53
C GLY A 187 -4.06 -1.49 10.11
N LEU A 188 -4.54 -2.39 9.26
CA LEU A 188 -5.06 -2.10 7.92
C LEU A 188 -6.58 -2.28 7.87
N ASN A 189 -7.28 -1.24 7.42
CA ASN A 189 -8.69 -1.28 7.07
C ASN A 189 -8.84 -1.84 5.66
N VAL A 190 -9.38 -3.05 5.52
CA VAL A 190 -9.58 -3.70 4.23
C VAL A 190 -10.91 -3.26 3.63
N LEU A 191 -10.89 -2.35 2.66
CA LEU A 191 -12.10 -1.89 1.96
C LEU A 191 -12.77 -3.01 1.15
N ARG A 192 -11.96 -3.94 0.62
CA ARG A 192 -12.42 -5.14 -0.09
C ARG A 192 -11.36 -6.25 -0.06
N LEU A 193 -11.79 -7.50 0.16
CA LEU A 193 -11.02 -8.66 -0.30
C LEU A 193 -11.45 -8.96 -1.73
N PHE A 194 -10.49 -9.03 -2.65
CA PHE A 194 -10.78 -9.04 -4.07
C PHE A 194 -10.15 -10.26 -4.75
N ASN A 195 -10.96 -11.00 -5.52
CA ASN A 195 -10.52 -12.24 -6.15
C ASN A 195 -9.38 -11.95 -7.15
N GLU A 196 -8.26 -12.69 -7.05
CA GLU A 196 -7.02 -12.45 -7.82
C GLU A 196 -7.27 -12.36 -9.35
N THR A 197 -8.11 -13.22 -9.90
CA THR A 197 -8.51 -13.17 -11.32
C THR A 197 -9.48 -12.00 -11.63
N THR A 198 -10.33 -11.58 -10.69
CA THR A 198 -11.23 -10.43 -10.88
C THR A 198 -10.45 -9.11 -10.81
N ALA A 199 -9.41 -9.04 -9.98
CA ALA A 199 -8.45 -7.93 -9.96
C ALA A 199 -7.70 -7.82 -11.29
N THR A 200 -7.20 -8.94 -11.80
CA THR A 200 -6.57 -9.05 -13.13
C THR A 200 -7.54 -8.59 -14.24
N ALA A 201 -8.81 -9.01 -14.18
CA ALA A 201 -9.83 -8.61 -15.13
C ALA A 201 -10.19 -7.11 -15.06
N LEU A 202 -10.20 -6.50 -13.85
CA LEU A 202 -10.37 -5.05 -13.71
C LEU A 202 -9.18 -4.29 -14.31
N ALA A 203 -7.95 -4.74 -14.04
CA ALA A 203 -6.73 -4.15 -14.59
C ALA A 203 -6.72 -4.19 -16.13
N TYR A 204 -7.22 -5.26 -16.74
CA TYR A 204 -7.46 -5.32 -18.18
C TYR A 204 -8.56 -4.34 -18.62
N GLY A 205 -9.75 -4.46 -18.03
CA GLY A 205 -10.96 -3.80 -18.53
C GLY A 205 -10.93 -2.27 -18.49
N ILE A 206 -10.25 -1.66 -17.53
CA ILE A 206 -10.27 -0.19 -17.39
C ILE A 206 -9.38 0.53 -18.41
N TYR A 207 -8.31 -0.15 -18.89
CA TYR A 207 -7.35 0.41 -19.85
C TYR A 207 -7.66 0.08 -21.32
N LYS A 208 -8.45 -0.97 -21.62
CA LYS A 208 -8.94 -1.21 -22.99
C LYS A 208 -9.98 -0.15 -23.38
N GLN A 209 -9.72 0.58 -24.46
CA GLN A 209 -10.61 1.65 -24.94
C GLN A 209 -11.62 1.17 -25.99
N ASP A 210 -11.35 0.01 -26.59
CA ASP A 210 -12.08 -0.60 -27.70
C ASP A 210 -13.12 -1.66 -27.26
N LEU A 211 -13.55 -1.60 -25.99
CA LEU A 211 -14.58 -2.50 -25.47
C LEU A 211 -15.96 -2.17 -26.08
N PRO A 212 -16.77 -3.19 -26.47
CA PRO A 212 -18.10 -2.97 -27.03
C PRO A 212 -19.01 -2.15 -26.10
N PRO A 213 -19.87 -1.27 -26.63
CA PRO A 213 -20.83 -0.52 -25.80
C PRO A 213 -21.83 -1.46 -25.09
N PRO A 214 -22.56 -1.01 -24.05
CA PRO A 214 -23.44 -1.86 -23.24
C PRO A 214 -24.58 -2.57 -24.00
N GLU A 215 -24.95 -2.06 -25.17
CA GLU A 215 -26.01 -2.56 -26.06
C GLU A 215 -25.52 -3.69 -26.97
N GLU A 216 -24.21 -3.80 -27.18
CA GLU A 216 -23.58 -4.83 -28.02
C GLU A 216 -23.24 -6.11 -27.24
N LYS A 217 -22.99 -7.19 -27.97
CA LYS A 217 -22.48 -8.44 -27.38
C LYS A 217 -21.18 -8.17 -26.63
N PRO A 218 -21.03 -8.65 -25.38
CA PRO A 218 -19.81 -8.42 -24.61
C PRO A 218 -18.62 -9.12 -25.25
N ARG A 219 -17.44 -8.52 -25.09
CA ARG A 219 -16.17 -9.17 -25.41
C ARG A 219 -15.83 -10.17 -24.31
N ASN A 220 -15.90 -11.47 -24.61
CA ASN A 220 -15.54 -12.50 -23.64
C ASN A 220 -14.02 -12.72 -23.62
N VAL A 221 -13.42 -12.73 -22.44
CA VAL A 221 -11.99 -12.96 -22.23
C VAL A 221 -11.84 -14.01 -21.12
N VAL A 222 -10.86 -14.90 -21.28
CA VAL A 222 -10.47 -15.83 -20.21
C VAL A 222 -9.16 -15.36 -19.60
N PHE A 223 -9.08 -15.37 -18.27
CA PHE A 223 -7.86 -15.15 -17.52
C PHE A 223 -7.37 -16.47 -16.95
N VAL A 224 -6.09 -16.78 -17.17
CA VAL A 224 -5.41 -17.95 -16.58
C VAL A 224 -4.29 -17.44 -15.69
N ASP A 225 -4.45 -17.60 -14.38
CA ASP A 225 -3.44 -17.36 -13.37
C ASP A 225 -2.81 -18.69 -12.94
N CYS A 226 -1.51 -18.87 -13.15
CA CYS A 226 -0.79 -20.02 -12.62
C CYS A 226 0.39 -19.54 -11.76
N GLY A 227 0.15 -19.43 -10.46
CA GLY A 227 1.11 -18.91 -9.49
C GLY A 227 2.10 -19.95 -8.95
N HIS A 228 2.62 -19.70 -7.75
CA HIS A 228 3.55 -20.60 -7.06
C HIS A 228 2.90 -21.87 -6.49
N ALA A 229 1.63 -21.79 -6.06
CA ALA A 229 0.96 -22.87 -5.32
C ALA A 229 -0.48 -23.19 -5.80
N SER A 230 -1.02 -22.45 -6.77
CA SER A 230 -2.37 -22.68 -7.30
C SER A 230 -2.54 -22.18 -8.73
N LEU A 231 -3.47 -22.82 -9.44
CA LEU A 231 -3.97 -22.49 -10.77
C LEU A 231 -5.40 -22.00 -10.65
N GLN A 232 -5.71 -20.87 -11.27
CA GLN A 232 -7.03 -20.26 -11.32
C GLN A 232 -7.36 -19.87 -12.74
N VAL A 233 -8.60 -20.14 -13.16
CA VAL A 233 -9.08 -19.88 -14.52
C VAL A 233 -10.44 -19.21 -14.39
N SER A 234 -10.63 -18.08 -15.07
CA SER A 234 -11.87 -17.31 -14.97
C SER A 234 -12.29 -16.77 -16.33
N ALA A 235 -13.50 -17.12 -16.76
CA ALA A 235 -14.14 -16.52 -17.93
C ALA A 235 -14.93 -15.27 -17.51
N CYS A 236 -14.84 -14.20 -18.28
CA CYS A 236 -15.57 -12.96 -18.02
C CYS A 236 -16.03 -12.25 -19.31
N ALA A 237 -17.05 -11.41 -19.17
CA ALA A 237 -17.65 -10.60 -20.21
C ALA A 237 -17.36 -9.11 -19.95
N PHE A 238 -16.87 -8.40 -20.97
CA PHE A 238 -16.63 -6.96 -20.94
C PHE A 238 -17.56 -6.19 -21.88
N ASN A 239 -18.14 -5.11 -21.37
CA ASN A 239 -18.62 -3.96 -22.15
C ASN A 239 -17.87 -2.70 -21.66
N LYS A 240 -17.99 -1.59 -22.40
CA LYS A 240 -17.45 -0.28 -22.04
C LYS A 240 -17.92 0.14 -20.64
N GLY A 241 -16.98 0.25 -19.69
CA GLY A 241 -17.28 0.59 -18.30
C GLY A 241 -17.87 -0.56 -17.46
N LYS A 242 -17.82 -1.82 -17.91
CA LYS A 242 -18.46 -2.94 -17.21
C LYS A 242 -17.71 -4.27 -17.38
N LEU A 243 -17.32 -4.86 -16.25
CA LEU A 243 -16.84 -6.23 -16.11
C LEU A 243 -17.91 -7.08 -15.41
N LYS A 244 -18.27 -8.20 -16.03
CA LYS A 244 -19.04 -9.28 -15.40
C LYS A 244 -18.26 -10.59 -15.49
N MET A 245 -17.87 -11.14 -14.34
CA MET A 245 -17.36 -12.51 -14.26
C MET A 245 -18.47 -13.51 -14.65
N LEU A 246 -18.14 -14.57 -15.40
CA LEU A 246 -19.08 -15.57 -15.90
C LEU A 246 -18.96 -16.91 -15.17
N ALA A 247 -17.74 -17.43 -15.05
CA ALA A 247 -17.42 -18.65 -14.32
C ALA A 247 -15.99 -18.61 -13.80
N CYS A 248 -15.68 -19.43 -12.78
CA CYS A 248 -14.35 -19.62 -12.26
C CYS A 248 -14.09 -21.10 -11.92
N SER A 249 -12.90 -21.58 -12.26
CA SER A 249 -12.38 -22.92 -11.97
C SER A 249 -10.98 -22.77 -11.36
N SER A 250 -10.55 -23.73 -10.54
CA SER A 250 -9.24 -23.67 -9.88
C SER A 250 -8.72 -25.04 -9.46
N ASP A 251 -7.42 -25.24 -9.54
CA ASP A 251 -6.72 -26.27 -8.77
C ASP A 251 -5.91 -25.57 -7.67
N CYS A 252 -6.34 -25.75 -6.42
CA CYS A 252 -5.73 -25.11 -5.26
C CYS A 252 -4.46 -25.80 -4.76
N GLN A 253 -3.99 -26.87 -5.41
CA GLN A 253 -2.80 -27.65 -5.05
C GLN A 253 -1.87 -27.86 -6.26
N LEU A 254 -1.75 -26.85 -7.12
CA LEU A 254 -1.00 -26.91 -8.36
C LEU A 254 -0.42 -25.54 -8.70
N GLY A 255 0.86 -25.35 -8.45
CA GLY A 255 1.62 -24.22 -8.97
C GLY A 255 3.09 -24.57 -9.18
N GLY A 256 3.91 -23.54 -9.38
CA GLY A 256 5.32 -23.67 -9.70
C GLY A 256 6.11 -24.56 -8.74
N ARG A 257 5.78 -24.56 -7.45
CA ARG A 257 6.44 -25.36 -6.40
C ARG A 257 6.28 -26.86 -6.60
N ASP A 258 5.16 -27.29 -7.18
CA ASP A 258 4.83 -28.71 -7.30
C ASP A 258 5.68 -29.34 -8.41
N PHE A 259 5.99 -28.56 -9.47
CA PHE A 259 7.04 -28.88 -10.44
C PHE A 259 8.43 -28.91 -9.79
N ASP A 260 8.78 -27.92 -8.95
CA ASP A 260 10.09 -27.88 -8.26
C ASP A 260 10.29 -29.09 -7.36
N TYR A 261 9.26 -29.52 -6.64
CA TYR A 261 9.32 -30.67 -5.75
C TYR A 261 9.50 -31.99 -6.52
N ILE A 262 8.81 -32.18 -7.65
CA ILE A 262 9.02 -33.35 -8.53
C ILE A 262 10.46 -33.40 -9.03
N LEU A 263 10.99 -32.27 -9.49
CA LEU A 263 12.36 -32.15 -9.99
C LEU A 263 13.41 -32.34 -8.89
N ALA A 264 13.21 -31.77 -7.69
CA ALA A 264 14.07 -32.00 -6.53
C ALA A 264 14.07 -33.48 -6.08
N LYS A 265 12.91 -34.16 -6.14
CA LYS A 265 12.82 -35.61 -5.91
C LYS A 265 13.47 -36.45 -7.02
N HIS A 266 13.53 -35.96 -8.25
CA HIS A 266 14.28 -36.60 -9.34
C HIS A 266 15.78 -36.53 -9.07
N PHE A 267 16.33 -35.32 -8.91
CA PHE A 267 17.75 -35.12 -8.62
C PHE A 267 18.19 -35.77 -7.30
N ASN A 268 17.35 -35.82 -6.26
CA ASN A 268 17.71 -36.53 -5.03
C ASN A 268 17.94 -38.03 -5.28
N LYS A 269 17.09 -38.71 -6.07
CA LYS A 269 17.29 -40.13 -6.43
C LYS A 269 18.57 -40.33 -7.24
N GLU A 270 18.88 -39.38 -8.11
CA GLU A 270 20.13 -39.36 -8.88
C GLU A 270 21.35 -39.20 -7.97
N PHE A 271 21.30 -38.30 -6.97
CA PHE A 271 22.41 -38.02 -6.06
C PHE A 271 22.64 -39.15 -5.03
N ILE A 272 21.57 -39.82 -4.58
CA ILE A 272 21.66 -41.10 -3.84
C ILE A 272 22.41 -42.15 -4.69
N SER A 273 22.16 -42.16 -6.00
CA SER A 273 22.75 -43.13 -6.92
C SER A 273 24.22 -42.82 -7.25
N LYS A 274 24.52 -41.57 -7.64
CA LYS A 274 25.86 -41.09 -8.04
C LYS A 274 26.79 -40.84 -6.84
N TYR A 275 26.37 -39.99 -5.89
CA TYR A 275 27.24 -39.39 -4.85
C TYR A 275 27.05 -40.01 -3.46
N LYS A 276 26.06 -40.89 -3.30
CA LYS A 276 25.64 -41.53 -2.04
C LYS A 276 25.20 -40.54 -0.95
N VAL A 277 24.69 -39.37 -1.36
CA VAL A 277 24.07 -38.37 -0.46
C VAL A 277 22.56 -38.42 -0.60
N ASN A 278 21.82 -38.18 0.49
CA ASN A 278 20.36 -38.10 0.47
C ASN A 278 19.90 -36.77 1.07
N ALA A 279 19.43 -35.86 0.21
CA ALA A 279 18.93 -34.54 0.59
C ALA A 279 17.71 -34.64 1.52
N GLU A 280 16.88 -35.68 1.40
CA GLU A 280 15.69 -35.86 2.24
C GLU A 280 16.01 -36.11 3.71
N ASN A 281 17.24 -36.56 4.02
CA ASN A 281 17.72 -36.71 5.39
C ASN A 281 18.22 -35.38 5.99
N ASN A 282 18.34 -34.31 5.20
CA ASN A 282 18.88 -33.01 5.62
C ASN A 282 18.06 -31.86 5.00
N PRO A 283 17.12 -31.25 5.75
CA PRO A 283 16.29 -30.15 5.26
C PRO A 283 17.06 -28.98 4.65
N ARG A 284 18.29 -28.69 5.13
CA ARG A 284 19.17 -27.65 4.57
C ARG A 284 19.69 -28.01 3.18
N ALA A 285 20.01 -29.28 2.94
CA ALA A 285 20.37 -29.77 1.61
C ALA A 285 19.15 -29.79 0.67
N PHE A 286 17.99 -30.28 1.14
CA PHE A 286 16.78 -30.31 0.31
C PHE A 286 16.30 -28.90 -0.11
N LEU A 287 16.36 -27.91 0.79
CA LEU A 287 16.01 -26.53 0.45
C LEU A 287 16.98 -25.91 -0.57
N ARG A 288 18.29 -26.17 -0.44
CA ARG A 288 19.28 -25.75 -1.46
C ARG A 288 18.98 -26.39 -2.81
N LEU A 289 18.70 -27.70 -2.84
CA LEU A 289 18.31 -28.41 -4.05
C LEU A 289 17.05 -27.82 -4.70
N ALA A 290 15.99 -27.60 -3.92
CA ALA A 290 14.76 -26.97 -4.42
C ALA A 290 15.02 -25.56 -4.99
N THR A 291 15.88 -24.76 -4.35
CA THR A 291 16.25 -23.41 -4.80
C THR A 291 17.00 -23.41 -6.14
N GLU A 292 17.94 -24.35 -6.36
CA GLU A 292 18.63 -24.46 -7.66
C GLU A 292 17.74 -25.07 -8.74
N VAL A 293 16.90 -26.06 -8.40
CA VAL A 293 15.87 -26.61 -9.28
C VAL A 293 14.92 -25.53 -9.79
N GLU A 294 14.47 -24.62 -8.92
CA GLU A 294 13.59 -23.51 -9.26
C GLU A 294 14.20 -22.60 -10.33
N LYS A 295 15.52 -22.30 -10.23
CA LYS A 295 16.26 -21.56 -11.25
C LYS A 295 16.32 -22.32 -12.57
N VAL A 296 16.64 -23.62 -12.55
CA VAL A 296 16.73 -24.44 -13.77
C VAL A 296 15.35 -24.58 -14.43
N LYS A 297 14.25 -24.72 -13.68
CA LYS A 297 12.87 -24.65 -14.20
C LYS A 297 12.56 -23.29 -14.85
N LYS A 298 12.93 -22.18 -14.20
CA LYS A 298 12.78 -20.82 -14.75
C LYS A 298 13.57 -20.67 -16.05
N GLN A 299 14.81 -21.18 -16.13
CA GLN A 299 15.62 -21.20 -17.36
C GLN A 299 15.05 -22.11 -18.47
N MET A 300 14.54 -23.30 -18.13
CA MET A 300 13.88 -24.22 -19.09
C MET A 300 12.62 -23.61 -19.73
N SER A 301 12.02 -22.59 -19.12
CA SER A 301 10.88 -21.88 -19.73
C SER A 301 11.29 -21.00 -20.93
N ALA A 302 12.56 -20.59 -21.00
CA ALA A 302 13.15 -19.93 -22.17
C ALA A 302 13.85 -20.95 -23.08
N ASN A 303 14.80 -21.71 -22.53
CA ASN A 303 15.68 -22.61 -23.28
C ASN A 303 15.10 -24.04 -23.34
N SER A 304 15.10 -24.66 -24.52
CA SER A 304 14.69 -26.06 -24.70
C SER A 304 15.84 -27.06 -24.56
N THR A 305 17.08 -26.56 -24.59
CA THR A 305 18.31 -27.35 -24.47
C THR A 305 18.47 -27.98 -23.09
N ARG A 306 19.41 -28.92 -23.00
CA ARG A 306 19.85 -29.54 -21.75
C ARG A 306 20.60 -28.49 -20.91
N LEU A 307 20.19 -28.31 -19.66
CA LEU A 307 20.73 -27.31 -18.72
C LEU A 307 21.37 -28.01 -17.52
N PRO A 308 22.53 -27.53 -17.03
CA PRO A 308 23.18 -28.09 -15.85
C PRO A 308 22.52 -27.60 -14.55
N LEU A 309 22.59 -28.45 -13.53
CA LEU A 309 22.33 -28.13 -12.13
C LEU A 309 23.59 -28.50 -11.33
N ASN A 310 24.21 -27.50 -10.72
CA ASN A 310 25.46 -27.65 -9.95
C ASN A 310 25.22 -27.12 -8.54
N ILE A 311 25.59 -27.87 -7.50
CA ILE A 311 25.57 -27.37 -6.12
C ILE A 311 26.86 -27.75 -5.41
N GLU A 312 27.67 -26.74 -5.09
CA GLU A 312 28.95 -26.88 -4.38
C GLU A 312 28.74 -27.18 -2.90
N CYS A 313 29.61 -27.98 -2.29
CA CYS A 313 29.59 -28.39 -0.88
C CYS A 313 28.16 -28.75 -0.40
N PHE A 314 27.48 -29.64 -1.13
CA PHE A 314 26.06 -29.92 -0.98
C PHE A 314 25.74 -30.66 0.33
N MET A 315 26.43 -31.78 0.54
CA MET A 315 26.43 -32.63 1.74
C MET A 315 27.78 -33.35 1.83
N ASP A 316 28.27 -33.60 3.05
CA ASP A 316 29.52 -34.34 3.32
C ASP A 316 30.74 -33.80 2.53
N ASP A 317 30.82 -32.48 2.35
CA ASP A 317 31.81 -31.76 1.54
C ASP A 317 31.94 -32.26 0.07
N LYS A 318 30.87 -32.86 -0.46
CA LYS A 318 30.75 -33.25 -1.87
C LYS A 318 29.97 -32.22 -2.66
N ASP A 319 30.48 -31.87 -3.83
CA ASP A 319 29.70 -31.19 -4.87
C ASP A 319 28.75 -32.19 -5.56
N VAL A 320 27.61 -31.71 -6.03
CA VAL A 320 26.67 -32.51 -6.84
C VAL A 320 26.41 -31.84 -8.19
N HIS A 321 26.42 -32.66 -9.23
CA HIS A 321 26.11 -32.26 -10.60
C HIS A 321 25.04 -33.19 -11.20
N GLY A 322 24.05 -32.57 -11.83
CA GLY A 322 23.04 -33.21 -12.66
C GLY A 322 22.65 -32.27 -13.81
N ASP A 323 21.79 -32.74 -14.71
CA ASP A 323 21.45 -32.01 -15.92
C ASP A 323 20.12 -32.49 -16.51
N ILE A 324 19.30 -31.57 -17.02
CA ILE A 324 17.94 -31.88 -17.51
C ILE A 324 17.54 -30.97 -18.67
N ASN A 325 16.72 -31.47 -19.59
CA ASN A 325 16.09 -30.67 -20.65
C ASN A 325 14.56 -30.52 -20.46
N ARG A 326 13.96 -29.59 -21.20
CA ARG A 326 12.52 -29.27 -21.10
C ARG A 326 11.61 -30.49 -21.27
N THR A 327 11.88 -31.36 -22.24
CA THR A 327 11.05 -32.54 -22.53
C THR A 327 11.10 -33.57 -21.40
N GLU A 328 12.25 -33.72 -20.73
CA GLU A 328 12.37 -34.55 -19.52
C GLU A 328 11.55 -33.98 -18.36
N MET A 329 11.61 -32.65 -18.15
CA MET A 329 10.84 -31.97 -17.11
C MET A 329 9.32 -32.05 -17.36
N GLU A 330 8.88 -31.87 -18.61
CA GLU A 330 7.47 -31.99 -19.02
C GLU A 330 6.97 -33.44 -18.88
N ALA A 331 7.80 -34.44 -19.20
CA ALA A 331 7.46 -35.85 -18.99
C ALA A 331 7.35 -36.24 -17.51
N LEU A 332 8.28 -35.78 -16.65
CA LEU A 332 8.20 -36.00 -15.20
C LEU A 332 6.94 -35.35 -14.58
N CYS A 333 6.56 -34.17 -15.10
CA CYS A 333 5.43 -33.39 -14.60
C CYS A 333 4.11 -33.63 -15.35
N ALA A 334 4.02 -34.64 -16.23
CA ALA A 334 2.86 -34.88 -17.09
C ALA A 334 1.53 -35.02 -16.33
N HIS A 335 1.56 -35.57 -15.11
CA HIS A 335 0.39 -35.69 -14.24
C HIS A 335 -0.10 -34.36 -13.65
N LEU A 336 0.78 -33.35 -13.52
CA LEU A 336 0.39 -31.98 -13.22
C LEU A 336 -0.20 -31.31 -14.47
N LEU A 337 0.41 -31.51 -15.64
CA LEU A 337 -0.10 -30.97 -16.90
C LEU A 337 -1.52 -31.48 -17.21
N GLN A 338 -1.83 -32.75 -16.92
CA GLN A 338 -3.20 -33.29 -17.03
C GLN A 338 -4.19 -32.66 -16.02
N ARG A 339 -3.72 -32.14 -14.88
CA ARG A 339 -4.57 -31.37 -13.95
C ARG A 339 -4.80 -29.95 -14.47
N VAL A 340 -3.77 -29.30 -15.04
CA VAL A 340 -3.90 -28.00 -15.74
C VAL A 340 -4.97 -28.10 -16.83
N GLU A 341 -4.86 -29.10 -17.70
CA GLU A 341 -5.84 -29.42 -18.76
C GLU A 341 -7.28 -29.49 -18.21
N LYS A 342 -7.52 -30.29 -17.18
CA LYS A 342 -8.84 -30.45 -16.54
C LYS A 342 -9.38 -29.14 -15.96
N THR A 343 -8.55 -28.31 -15.32
CA THR A 343 -8.99 -27.03 -14.73
C THR A 343 -9.38 -26.01 -15.81
N LEU A 344 -8.62 -25.95 -16.92
CA LEU A 344 -8.90 -25.09 -18.07
C LEU A 344 -10.20 -25.53 -18.77
N GLN A 345 -10.31 -26.82 -19.09
CA GLN A 345 -11.49 -27.41 -19.73
C GLN A 345 -12.76 -27.20 -18.89
N LYS A 346 -12.69 -27.42 -17.58
CA LYS A 346 -13.80 -27.14 -16.67
C LYS A 346 -14.26 -25.68 -16.72
N CYS A 347 -13.32 -24.72 -16.82
CA CYS A 347 -13.72 -23.30 -16.89
C CYS A 347 -14.47 -22.98 -18.20
N LEU A 348 -14.09 -23.61 -19.31
CA LEU A 348 -14.82 -23.50 -20.58
C LEU A 348 -16.26 -24.02 -20.43
N GLU A 349 -16.41 -25.22 -19.88
CA GLU A 349 -17.71 -25.86 -19.61
C GLU A 349 -18.60 -25.02 -18.67
N ASP A 350 -18.08 -24.63 -17.50
CA ASP A 350 -18.82 -23.82 -16.51
C ASP A 350 -19.20 -22.43 -17.06
N SER A 351 -18.38 -21.86 -17.96
CA SER A 351 -18.66 -20.56 -18.60
C SER A 351 -19.79 -20.60 -19.62
N LYS A 352 -20.07 -21.79 -20.19
CA LYS A 352 -21.05 -22.03 -21.27
C LYS A 352 -20.75 -21.26 -22.58
N LEU A 353 -19.52 -20.78 -22.74
CA LEU A 353 -19.03 -20.18 -23.99
C LEU A 353 -18.53 -21.26 -24.95
N ARG A 354 -18.64 -21.01 -26.25
CA ARG A 354 -17.88 -21.75 -27.27
C ARG A 354 -16.50 -21.11 -27.52
N GLN A 355 -15.55 -21.87 -28.06
CA GLN A 355 -14.23 -21.38 -28.45
C GLN A 355 -14.27 -20.20 -29.45
N ASP A 356 -15.28 -20.16 -30.33
CA ASP A 356 -15.49 -19.04 -31.27
C ASP A 356 -15.93 -17.73 -30.58
N GLU A 357 -16.53 -17.82 -29.39
CA GLU A 357 -17.04 -16.67 -28.63
C GLU A 357 -15.98 -16.03 -27.71
N ILE A 358 -14.81 -16.64 -27.59
CA ILE A 358 -13.68 -16.14 -26.82
C ILE A 358 -12.87 -15.19 -27.71
N HIS A 359 -12.71 -13.94 -27.27
CA HIS A 359 -11.89 -12.95 -27.97
C HIS A 359 -10.40 -13.24 -27.79
N SER A 360 -9.97 -13.39 -26.53
CA SER A 360 -8.57 -13.62 -26.14
C SER A 360 -8.49 -14.38 -24.83
N VAL A 361 -7.34 -15.01 -24.58
CA VAL A 361 -6.99 -15.61 -23.29
C VAL A 361 -5.73 -14.91 -22.77
N GLU A 362 -5.82 -14.19 -21.66
CA GLU A 362 -4.68 -13.48 -21.05
C GLU A 362 -4.07 -14.34 -19.93
N ILE A 363 -2.73 -14.43 -19.90
CA ILE A 363 -1.99 -15.25 -18.92
C ILE A 363 -1.25 -14.40 -17.88
N VAL A 364 -1.41 -14.75 -16.61
CA VAL A 364 -0.72 -14.14 -15.46
C VAL A 364 -0.19 -15.21 -14.49
N GLY A 365 0.58 -14.79 -13.48
CA GLY A 365 1.19 -15.68 -12.51
C GLY A 365 2.46 -16.36 -13.02
N GLY A 366 3.43 -16.57 -12.13
CA GLY A 366 4.81 -16.93 -12.46
C GLY A 366 4.98 -18.18 -13.34
N SER A 367 4.13 -19.19 -13.14
CA SER A 367 4.22 -20.51 -13.77
C SER A 367 3.51 -20.59 -15.12
N SER A 368 2.65 -19.63 -15.46
CA SER A 368 2.02 -19.52 -16.81
C SER A 368 3.04 -19.36 -17.94
N ARG A 369 4.29 -19.05 -17.57
CA ARG A 369 5.45 -18.93 -18.47
C ARG A 369 5.90 -20.29 -19.05
N ILE A 370 5.59 -21.41 -18.39
CA ILE A 370 5.95 -22.77 -18.82
C ILE A 370 5.34 -23.08 -20.20
N PRO A 371 6.14 -23.48 -21.22
CA PRO A 371 5.66 -23.73 -22.58
C PRO A 371 4.49 -24.73 -22.68
N ALA A 372 4.56 -25.89 -22.03
CA ALA A 372 3.46 -26.86 -22.03
C ALA A 372 2.10 -26.28 -21.56
N ILE A 373 2.11 -25.35 -20.58
CA ILE A 373 0.87 -24.69 -20.10
C ILE A 373 0.30 -23.77 -21.18
N LYS A 374 1.16 -23.05 -21.93
CA LYS A 374 0.75 -22.22 -23.07
C LYS A 374 0.11 -23.05 -24.19
N SER A 375 0.70 -24.21 -24.51
CA SER A 375 0.14 -25.14 -25.51
C SER A 375 -1.20 -25.75 -25.07
N LEU A 376 -1.37 -26.08 -23.78
CA LEU A 376 -2.67 -26.54 -23.26
C LEU A 376 -3.76 -25.46 -23.37
N ILE A 377 -3.43 -24.20 -23.06
CA ILE A 377 -4.35 -23.05 -23.23
C ILE A 377 -4.79 -22.91 -24.69
N GLU A 378 -3.84 -22.99 -25.63
CA GLU A 378 -4.10 -22.89 -27.06
C GLU A 378 -5.01 -24.02 -27.56
N ASN A 379 -4.72 -25.27 -27.17
CA ASN A 379 -5.52 -26.45 -27.53
C ASN A 379 -6.96 -26.39 -27.00
N ILE A 380 -7.16 -25.87 -25.79
CA ILE A 380 -8.47 -25.90 -25.09
C ILE A 380 -9.35 -24.72 -25.48
N PHE A 381 -8.79 -23.53 -25.70
CA PHE A 381 -9.56 -22.32 -26.02
C PHE A 381 -9.52 -21.92 -27.50
N GLY A 382 -8.64 -22.50 -28.31
CA GLY A 382 -8.49 -22.14 -29.73
C GLY A 382 -7.89 -20.75 -29.95
N LYS A 383 -7.07 -20.26 -29.00
CA LYS A 383 -6.45 -18.91 -29.01
C LYS A 383 -5.04 -18.99 -28.44
N HIS A 384 -4.07 -18.35 -29.10
CA HIS A 384 -2.74 -18.17 -28.52
C HIS A 384 -2.81 -17.37 -27.20
N PRO A 385 -2.05 -17.75 -26.16
CA PRO A 385 -1.96 -16.98 -24.92
C PRO A 385 -1.49 -15.54 -25.15
N SER A 386 -2.30 -14.59 -24.72
CA SER A 386 -2.03 -13.15 -24.77
C SER A 386 -1.31 -12.69 -23.49
N THR A 387 -0.42 -11.72 -23.66
CA THR A 387 0.37 -11.12 -22.56
C THR A 387 0.26 -9.59 -22.62
N THR A 388 -0.96 -9.05 -22.76
CA THR A 388 -1.16 -7.59 -22.80
C THR A 388 -1.19 -6.97 -21.40
N LEU A 389 -1.18 -7.80 -20.37
CA LEU A 389 -0.93 -7.45 -18.97
C LEU A 389 0.51 -7.80 -18.55
N ASN A 390 1.05 -7.04 -17.58
CA ASN A 390 2.22 -7.49 -16.82
C ASN A 390 1.80 -8.68 -15.93
N GLN A 391 2.41 -9.84 -16.16
CA GLN A 391 2.00 -11.13 -15.57
C GLN A 391 2.16 -11.22 -14.05
N ASP A 392 3.04 -10.40 -13.45
CA ASP A 392 3.29 -10.42 -12.01
C ASP A 392 2.60 -9.23 -11.30
N GLU A 393 2.45 -8.10 -11.98
CA GLU A 393 1.91 -6.88 -11.37
C GLU A 393 0.37 -6.72 -11.48
N ALA A 394 -0.27 -7.41 -12.43
CA ALA A 394 -1.69 -7.20 -12.79
C ALA A 394 -2.66 -7.29 -11.60
N VAL A 395 -2.43 -8.25 -10.69
CA VAL A 395 -3.28 -8.43 -9.50
C VAL A 395 -3.18 -7.22 -8.58
N SER A 396 -1.96 -6.80 -8.22
CA SER A 396 -1.74 -5.64 -7.33
C SER A 396 -2.33 -4.36 -7.90
N ARG A 397 -2.11 -4.12 -9.21
CA ARG A 397 -2.68 -2.98 -9.94
C ARG A 397 -4.21 -3.03 -9.96
N GLY A 398 -4.80 -4.21 -10.16
CA GLY A 398 -6.25 -4.45 -10.06
C GLY A 398 -6.81 -4.15 -8.66
N CYS A 399 -6.11 -4.56 -7.60
CA CYS A 399 -6.46 -4.21 -6.23
C CYS A 399 -6.38 -2.70 -5.99
N ALA A 400 -5.35 -2.02 -6.49
CA ALA A 400 -5.17 -0.57 -6.30
C ALA A 400 -6.22 0.24 -7.06
N LEU A 401 -6.59 -0.18 -8.28
CA LEU A 401 -7.73 0.35 -9.02
C LEU A 401 -9.04 0.18 -8.22
N GLN A 402 -9.28 -1.02 -7.68
CA GLN A 402 -10.47 -1.29 -6.87
C GLN A 402 -10.47 -0.50 -5.55
N CYS A 403 -9.31 -0.23 -4.97
CA CYS A 403 -9.17 0.64 -3.80
C CYS A 403 -9.47 2.10 -4.16
N ALA A 404 -9.00 2.58 -5.31
CA ALA A 404 -9.29 3.92 -5.81
C ALA A 404 -10.80 4.11 -6.07
N MET A 405 -11.46 3.10 -6.65
CA MET A 405 -12.92 3.07 -6.88
C MET A 405 -13.76 3.05 -5.58
N LEU A 406 -13.16 2.76 -4.43
CA LEU A 406 -13.83 2.76 -3.12
C LEU A 406 -13.42 3.96 -2.24
N SER A 407 -12.37 4.69 -2.61
CA SER A 407 -11.88 5.85 -1.86
C SER A 407 -12.62 7.13 -2.27
N PRO A 408 -13.20 7.89 -1.35
CA PRO A 408 -13.81 9.18 -1.67
C PRO A 408 -12.78 10.25 -2.06
N ALA A 409 -11.48 10.01 -1.80
CA ALA A 409 -10.40 10.95 -2.09
C ALA A 409 -9.88 10.88 -3.54
N VAL A 410 -10.15 9.78 -4.28
CA VAL A 410 -9.59 9.57 -5.63
C VAL A 410 -10.72 9.39 -6.65
N ARG A 411 -10.88 10.36 -7.55
CA ARG A 411 -11.80 10.24 -8.68
C ARG A 411 -11.18 9.36 -9.77
N VAL A 412 -11.87 8.29 -10.13
CA VAL A 412 -11.51 7.37 -11.21
C VAL A 412 -12.62 7.26 -12.24
N ARG A 413 -12.29 6.76 -13.44
CA ARG A 413 -13.26 6.44 -14.49
C ARG A 413 -14.32 5.47 -13.93
N GLU A 414 -15.60 5.76 -14.16
CA GLU A 414 -16.68 4.86 -13.79
C GLU A 414 -16.50 3.48 -14.46
N PHE A 415 -16.49 2.45 -13.63
CA PHE A 415 -16.33 1.06 -14.07
C PHE A 415 -17.08 0.13 -13.10
N SER A 416 -18.01 -0.67 -13.61
CA SER A 416 -18.79 -1.61 -12.79
C SER A 416 -18.14 -2.98 -12.77
N VAL A 417 -17.91 -3.55 -11.58
CA VAL A 417 -17.35 -4.90 -11.39
C VAL A 417 -18.37 -5.81 -10.72
N THR A 418 -18.85 -6.81 -11.46
CA THR A 418 -19.73 -7.86 -10.94
C THR A 418 -18.92 -9.16 -10.78
N ASP A 419 -18.77 -9.63 -9.54
CA ASP A 419 -17.99 -10.82 -9.17
C ASP A 419 -18.92 -12.02 -8.87
N LEU A 420 -18.38 -13.19 -8.53
CA LEU A 420 -19.15 -14.44 -8.35
C LEU A 420 -19.03 -15.06 -6.96
N GLN A 421 -20.14 -15.65 -6.49
CA GLN A 421 -20.16 -16.61 -5.40
C GLN A 421 -19.72 -17.99 -5.92
N ASN A 422 -18.48 -18.39 -5.63
CA ASN A 422 -17.85 -19.57 -6.25
C ASN A 422 -18.45 -20.91 -5.75
N TYR A 423 -19.05 -20.93 -4.56
CA TYR A 423 -19.66 -22.12 -3.95
C TYR A 423 -21.14 -21.86 -3.58
N PRO A 424 -22.10 -22.75 -3.89
CA PRO A 424 -23.49 -22.56 -3.53
C PRO A 424 -23.66 -22.56 -2.00
N ILE A 425 -24.50 -21.66 -1.47
CA ILE A 425 -24.78 -21.49 -0.04
C ILE A 425 -26.24 -21.82 0.24
N LYS A 426 -26.46 -22.78 1.15
CA LYS A 426 -27.77 -23.05 1.77
C LYS A 426 -27.82 -22.56 3.21
N LEU A 427 -29.02 -22.22 3.66
CA LEU A 427 -29.33 -21.96 5.07
C LEU A 427 -30.23 -23.07 5.60
N VAL A 428 -30.08 -23.35 6.89
CA VAL A 428 -30.82 -24.35 7.66
C VAL A 428 -31.34 -23.69 8.93
N TRP A 429 -32.59 -23.91 9.31
CA TRP A 429 -33.23 -23.32 10.47
C TRP A 429 -34.31 -24.25 11.05
N ASP A 430 -34.73 -23.99 12.29
CA ASP A 430 -35.73 -24.81 12.96
C ASP A 430 -37.10 -24.64 12.29
N ALA A 431 -37.60 -25.72 11.66
CA ALA A 431 -38.80 -25.71 10.83
C ALA A 431 -40.09 -25.57 11.68
N ASN A 432 -40.96 -24.63 11.31
CA ASN A 432 -42.26 -24.42 11.93
C ASN A 432 -43.34 -24.27 10.86
N MET A 433 -44.58 -24.65 11.18
CA MET A 433 -45.79 -24.37 10.37
C MET A 433 -45.69 -24.75 8.87
N GLY A 434 -45.07 -25.90 8.56
CA GLY A 434 -44.99 -26.41 7.18
C GLY A 434 -43.89 -25.79 6.31
N GLU A 435 -43.01 -24.96 6.87
CA GLU A 435 -41.77 -24.56 6.20
C GLU A 435 -40.83 -25.77 6.02
N ASN A 436 -40.20 -25.90 4.85
CA ASN A 436 -38.99 -26.72 4.72
C ASN A 436 -37.86 -26.02 5.51
N GLY A 437 -37.25 -26.72 6.47
CA GLY A 437 -36.20 -26.16 7.34
C GLY A 437 -34.85 -25.89 6.67
N GLU A 438 -34.75 -25.99 5.35
CA GLU A 438 -33.57 -25.57 4.59
C GLU A 438 -33.92 -25.00 3.21
N MET A 439 -33.04 -24.13 2.69
CA MET A 439 -33.16 -23.53 1.37
C MET A 439 -31.79 -23.11 0.82
N GLU A 440 -31.57 -23.33 -0.47
CA GLU A 440 -30.46 -22.68 -1.19
C GLU A 440 -30.75 -21.18 -1.38
N VAL A 441 -29.85 -20.35 -0.86
CA VAL A 441 -30.02 -18.89 -0.85
C VAL A 441 -29.24 -18.25 -1.99
N PHE A 442 -28.01 -18.69 -2.20
CA PHE A 442 -27.12 -18.24 -3.29
C PHE A 442 -26.62 -19.46 -4.07
N PRO A 443 -27.05 -19.70 -5.32
CA PRO A 443 -26.51 -20.78 -6.16
C PRO A 443 -25.04 -20.55 -6.53
N GLN A 444 -24.41 -21.58 -7.11
CA GLN A 444 -23.08 -21.48 -7.68
C GLN A 444 -23.06 -20.42 -8.80
N TYR A 445 -22.01 -19.60 -8.83
CA TYR A 445 -21.87 -18.45 -9.74
C TYR A 445 -23.02 -17.43 -9.63
N HIS A 446 -23.67 -17.31 -8.46
CA HIS A 446 -24.53 -16.15 -8.20
C HIS A 446 -23.68 -14.88 -8.19
N GLN A 447 -24.18 -13.80 -8.77
CA GLN A 447 -23.50 -12.50 -8.81
C GLN A 447 -23.40 -11.91 -7.39
N VAL A 448 -22.25 -11.30 -7.05
CA VAL A 448 -21.99 -10.67 -5.74
C VAL A 448 -21.38 -9.27 -5.89
N PRO A 449 -21.62 -8.34 -4.94
CA PRO A 449 -22.41 -8.50 -3.70
C PRO A 449 -23.93 -8.56 -3.94
N PHE A 450 -24.64 -9.38 -3.18
CA PHE A 450 -26.09 -9.52 -3.30
C PHE A 450 -26.78 -9.71 -1.94
N SER A 451 -28.05 -9.33 -1.82
CA SER A 451 -28.86 -9.49 -0.61
C SER A 451 -30.21 -10.13 -0.92
N LYS A 452 -30.54 -11.25 -0.26
CA LYS A 452 -31.84 -11.93 -0.35
C LYS A 452 -32.63 -11.64 0.94
N MET A 453 -33.85 -11.13 0.80
CA MET A 453 -34.74 -10.90 1.94
C MET A 453 -35.56 -12.17 2.20
N LEU A 454 -35.31 -12.83 3.33
CA LEU A 454 -36.09 -13.98 3.79
C LEU A 454 -37.20 -13.52 4.73
N THR A 455 -38.25 -14.32 4.87
CA THR A 455 -39.39 -14.06 5.75
C THR A 455 -39.67 -15.32 6.56
N PHE A 456 -39.69 -15.18 7.87
CA PHE A 456 -39.98 -16.24 8.84
C PHE A 456 -41.16 -15.84 9.70
N TYR A 457 -41.92 -16.83 10.17
CA TYR A 457 -43.00 -16.63 11.12
C TYR A 457 -42.64 -17.32 12.44
N ARG A 458 -42.30 -16.57 13.48
CA ARG A 458 -41.76 -17.09 14.75
C ARG A 458 -42.33 -16.36 15.96
N ARG A 459 -42.40 -17.07 17.10
CA ARG A 459 -42.93 -16.55 18.38
C ARG A 459 -41.82 -16.19 19.38
N GLU A 460 -40.63 -16.71 19.15
CA GLU A 460 -39.47 -16.66 20.05
C GLU A 460 -38.16 -16.54 19.25
N PRO A 461 -37.02 -16.19 19.88
CA PRO A 461 -35.71 -16.14 19.23
C PRO A 461 -35.36 -17.45 18.52
N PHE A 462 -34.78 -17.36 17.32
CA PHE A 462 -34.51 -18.53 16.48
C PHE A 462 -33.15 -18.47 15.79
N THR A 463 -32.68 -19.63 15.35
CA THR A 463 -31.33 -19.83 14.82
C THR A 463 -31.35 -20.12 13.33
N ILE A 464 -30.43 -19.52 12.59
CA ILE A 464 -30.16 -19.79 11.18
C ILE A 464 -28.70 -20.22 11.05
N LYS A 465 -28.46 -21.45 10.61
CA LYS A 465 -27.12 -21.99 10.31
C LYS A 465 -26.86 -21.93 8.82
N ALA A 466 -25.62 -21.62 8.43
CA ALA A 466 -25.21 -21.50 7.04
C ALA A 466 -24.22 -22.59 6.65
N TYR A 467 -24.41 -23.16 5.46
CA TYR A 467 -23.57 -24.22 4.92
C TYR A 467 -23.32 -24.03 3.41
N TYR A 468 -22.17 -24.49 2.92
CA TYR A 468 -21.98 -24.75 1.50
C TYR A 468 -22.78 -25.98 1.08
N ALA A 469 -23.50 -25.89 -0.05
CA ALA A 469 -24.34 -26.97 -0.56
C ALA A 469 -23.57 -27.99 -1.42
N ALA A 470 -22.36 -27.64 -1.87
CA ALA A 470 -21.43 -28.50 -2.59
C ALA A 470 -20.09 -28.61 -1.84
N PRO A 471 -19.26 -29.64 -2.10
CA PRO A 471 -17.93 -29.74 -1.52
C PRO A 471 -17.04 -28.53 -1.83
N THR A 472 -16.22 -28.14 -0.86
CA THR A 472 -15.26 -27.01 -0.96
C THR A 472 -13.84 -27.50 -0.63
N PRO A 473 -12.77 -26.74 -0.90
CA PRO A 473 -11.39 -27.14 -0.53
C PRO A 473 -11.09 -26.99 0.98
N TYR A 474 -12.10 -26.98 1.83
CA TYR A 474 -12.02 -26.84 3.29
C TYR A 474 -12.62 -28.10 3.96
N PRO A 475 -12.18 -28.53 5.16
CA PRO A 475 -12.53 -29.84 5.74
C PRO A 475 -14.03 -30.10 5.96
N ASP A 476 -14.81 -29.04 6.15
CA ASP A 476 -16.24 -29.10 6.37
C ASP A 476 -16.98 -28.02 5.56
N ASN A 477 -18.31 -28.14 5.49
CA ASN A 477 -19.15 -27.22 4.73
C ASN A 477 -19.81 -26.15 5.61
N TYR A 478 -19.48 -26.01 6.90
CA TYR A 478 -20.13 -25.07 7.81
C TYR A 478 -19.53 -23.67 7.68
N ILE A 479 -20.41 -22.66 7.60
CA ILE A 479 -20.01 -21.25 7.45
C ILE A 479 -20.08 -20.52 8.79
N GLY A 480 -21.16 -20.75 9.54
CA GLY A 480 -21.46 -20.07 10.79
C GLY A 480 -22.94 -20.19 11.19
N GLN A 481 -23.24 -19.70 12.39
CA GLN A 481 -24.57 -19.67 12.99
C GLN A 481 -24.96 -18.21 13.29
N PHE A 482 -26.22 -17.87 13.05
CA PHE A 482 -26.78 -16.55 13.32
C PHE A 482 -28.05 -16.69 14.15
N THR A 483 -28.09 -16.05 15.32
CA THR A 483 -29.22 -16.10 16.26
C THR A 483 -29.96 -14.78 16.22
N VAL A 484 -31.23 -14.78 15.82
CA VAL A 484 -32.09 -13.59 15.81
C VAL A 484 -32.73 -13.46 17.20
N LYS A 485 -32.33 -12.43 17.95
CA LYS A 485 -32.78 -12.17 19.32
C LYS A 485 -34.02 -11.26 19.35
N ASP A 486 -34.63 -11.15 20.53
CA ASP A 486 -35.79 -10.30 20.85
C ASP A 486 -37.05 -10.47 19.98
N VAL A 487 -37.16 -11.58 19.25
CA VAL A 487 -38.41 -12.01 18.62
C VAL A 487 -39.46 -12.27 19.71
N LYS A 488 -40.60 -11.60 19.59
CA LYS A 488 -41.77 -11.74 20.48
C LYS A 488 -43.00 -12.10 19.63
N PRO A 489 -44.04 -12.74 20.19
CA PRO A 489 -45.29 -12.97 19.48
C PRO A 489 -46.03 -11.65 19.20
N THR A 490 -47.05 -11.70 18.35
CA THR A 490 -47.95 -10.54 18.12
C THR A 490 -48.78 -10.23 19.38
N PRO A 491 -49.47 -9.08 19.46
CA PRO A 491 -50.39 -8.77 20.57
C PRO A 491 -51.51 -9.82 20.77
N GLU A 492 -51.91 -10.51 19.71
CA GLU A 492 -52.86 -11.63 19.74
C GLU A 492 -52.22 -12.99 20.16
N GLY A 493 -50.90 -13.01 20.38
CA GLY A 493 -50.13 -14.21 20.75
C GLY A 493 -49.66 -15.05 19.56
N GLU A 494 -49.89 -14.63 18.32
CA GLU A 494 -49.51 -15.36 17.11
C GLU A 494 -48.01 -15.23 16.75
N SER A 495 -47.58 -15.96 15.73
CA SER A 495 -46.23 -15.87 15.18
C SER A 495 -45.98 -14.54 14.48
N ALA A 496 -45.08 -13.72 15.04
CA ALA A 496 -44.69 -12.47 14.43
C ALA A 496 -43.93 -12.68 13.11
N LYS A 497 -44.14 -11.74 12.17
CA LYS A 497 -43.51 -11.77 10.85
C LYS A 497 -42.13 -11.12 10.91
N VAL A 498 -41.08 -11.95 10.88
CA VAL A 498 -39.68 -11.50 10.91
C VAL A 498 -39.10 -11.53 9.49
N LYS A 499 -38.59 -10.40 9.02
CA LYS A 499 -37.80 -10.27 7.79
C LYS A 499 -36.32 -10.37 8.13
N VAL A 500 -35.54 -11.12 7.36
CA VAL A 500 -34.09 -11.30 7.58
C VAL A 500 -33.34 -11.06 6.28
N LYS A 501 -32.44 -10.08 6.27
CA LYS A 501 -31.69 -9.65 5.07
C LYS A 501 -30.32 -10.32 5.01
N VAL A 502 -30.29 -11.54 4.47
CA VAL A 502 -29.06 -12.30 4.26
C VAL A 502 -28.28 -11.72 3.08
N ARG A 503 -26.96 -11.54 3.21
CA ARG A 503 -26.11 -10.87 2.24
C ARG A 503 -24.80 -11.64 2.02
N VAL A 504 -24.34 -11.74 0.78
CA VAL A 504 -22.91 -11.89 0.50
C VAL A 504 -22.33 -10.50 0.24
N ASN A 505 -21.32 -10.11 1.01
CA ASN A 505 -20.75 -8.77 1.04
C ASN A 505 -19.63 -8.60 -0.02
N LEU A 506 -18.99 -7.42 -0.06
CA LEU A 506 -17.95 -7.10 -1.05
C LEU A 506 -16.70 -7.98 -0.96
N HIS A 507 -16.44 -8.58 0.21
CA HIS A 507 -15.31 -9.49 0.46
C HIS A 507 -15.61 -10.93 0.02
N GLY A 508 -16.84 -11.23 -0.41
CA GLY A 508 -17.31 -12.60 -0.65
C GLY A 508 -17.73 -13.35 0.62
N ILE A 509 -17.94 -12.66 1.75
CA ILE A 509 -18.34 -13.27 3.02
C ILE A 509 -19.86 -13.16 3.21
N LEU A 510 -20.47 -14.24 3.70
CA LEU A 510 -21.88 -14.32 4.07
C LEU A 510 -22.13 -13.68 5.44
N THR A 511 -23.08 -12.75 5.51
CA THR A 511 -23.55 -12.15 6.77
C THR A 511 -25.07 -11.98 6.78
N ILE A 512 -25.66 -11.82 7.96
CA ILE A 512 -27.01 -11.27 8.10
C ILE A 512 -26.86 -9.76 8.29
N SER A 513 -27.28 -8.99 7.29
CA SER A 513 -27.15 -7.52 7.27
C SER A 513 -28.27 -6.77 8.00
N GLY A 514 -29.12 -7.50 8.72
CA GLY A 514 -30.21 -6.99 9.55
C GLY A 514 -31.39 -7.96 9.61
N ALA A 515 -32.10 -7.96 10.74
CA ALA A 515 -33.39 -8.61 10.92
C ALA A 515 -34.40 -7.57 11.43
N SER A 516 -35.67 -7.70 11.04
CA SER A 516 -36.72 -6.81 11.52
C SER A 516 -38.09 -7.48 11.65
N LEU A 517 -38.76 -7.21 12.77
CA LEU A 517 -40.12 -7.65 13.08
C LEU A 517 -41.11 -6.65 12.49
N VAL A 518 -42.16 -7.15 11.83
CA VAL A 518 -43.18 -6.34 11.16
C VAL A 518 -44.50 -6.44 11.92
N GLU A 519 -44.82 -5.39 12.67
CA GLU A 519 -46.10 -5.23 13.37
C GLU A 519 -47.13 -4.56 12.45
N LYS A 520 -48.36 -5.06 12.45
CA LYS A 520 -49.52 -4.34 11.92
C LYS A 520 -50.22 -3.66 13.08
N LEU A 521 -50.41 -2.35 13.01
CA LEU A 521 -51.32 -1.67 13.92
C LEU A 521 -52.74 -1.70 13.32
N PRO A 522 -53.80 -1.99 14.10
CA PRO A 522 -55.16 -1.71 13.66
C PRO A 522 -55.31 -0.19 13.45
N ALA A 523 -56.00 0.21 12.39
CA ALA A 523 -56.33 1.62 12.19
C ALA A 523 -57.38 2.02 13.23
N SER A 524 -57.07 3.00 14.07
CA SER A 524 -57.99 3.57 15.06
C SER A 524 -59.13 4.32 14.35
N GLU A 525 -60.34 3.78 14.40
CA GLU A 525 -61.55 4.52 14.04
C GLU A 525 -61.95 5.40 15.22
N ASN A 526 -61.37 6.60 15.29
CA ASN A 526 -61.88 7.76 16.03
C ASN A 526 -61.08 9.01 15.63
N ASP A 527 -61.64 9.80 14.71
CA ASP A 527 -61.35 11.23 14.54
C ASP A 527 -62.65 11.86 14.00
N ASN A 528 -63.31 12.68 14.82
CA ASN A 528 -64.53 13.42 14.46
C ASN A 528 -64.70 14.57 15.47
N ASN A 529 -64.18 15.75 15.11
CA ASN A 529 -64.20 17.02 15.87
C ASN A 529 -63.39 16.96 17.20
N ASP A 530 -62.68 18.01 17.64
CA ASP A 530 -62.99 19.45 17.56
C ASP A 530 -61.88 20.34 16.95
N GLU A 531 -62.23 21.61 16.71
CA GLU A 531 -61.36 22.65 16.17
C GLU A 531 -60.44 23.30 17.24
N GLN A 532 -59.14 23.41 16.95
CA GLN A 532 -58.30 24.52 17.45
C GLN A 532 -56.95 24.65 16.71
N THR A 533 -56.83 25.71 15.90
CA THR A 533 -55.55 26.37 15.53
C THR A 533 -55.10 27.28 16.69
N PRO A 534 -53.87 27.86 16.73
CA PRO A 534 -52.80 27.98 15.71
C PRO A 534 -51.42 27.52 16.30
N PRO A 535 -50.20 27.99 15.87
CA PRO A 535 -49.80 28.78 14.71
C PRO A 535 -48.60 28.21 13.90
N GLU A 536 -48.25 28.88 12.80
CA GLU A 536 -46.94 28.76 12.13
C GLU A 536 -45.81 29.41 12.98
N PRO A 537 -44.52 29.16 12.68
CA PRO A 537 -43.88 30.05 11.71
C PRO A 537 -42.82 29.40 10.76
N MET A 538 -42.88 29.85 9.51
CA MET A 538 -41.77 30.23 8.62
C MET A 538 -40.58 29.25 8.35
N ASP A 539 -40.49 28.89 7.07
CA ASP A 539 -39.28 28.46 6.35
C ASP A 539 -38.18 29.56 6.36
N ALA A 540 -36.92 29.16 6.14
CA ALA A 540 -35.76 30.05 6.01
C ALA A 540 -34.76 29.60 4.92
N SER A 541 -35.27 28.99 3.83
CA SER A 541 -34.46 28.54 2.69
C SER A 541 -34.22 29.67 1.66
N THR A 542 -33.02 30.26 1.64
CA THR A 542 -32.67 31.29 0.65
C THR A 542 -32.29 30.69 -0.72
N ASN A 543 -33.31 30.54 -1.58
CA ASN A 543 -33.42 31.00 -2.98
C ASN A 543 -32.24 31.81 -3.59
N PRO A 544 -32.17 31.95 -4.94
CA PRO A 544 -32.50 31.04 -6.06
C PRO A 544 -31.41 31.19 -7.17
N PRO A 545 -31.64 31.25 -8.51
CA PRO A 545 -32.66 30.72 -9.45
C PRO A 545 -31.95 29.83 -10.53
N ASN A 546 -32.23 29.68 -11.85
CA ASN A 546 -33.28 29.97 -12.86
C ASN A 546 -32.97 29.06 -14.11
N GLU A 547 -33.72 28.87 -15.20
CA GLU A 547 -35.13 29.13 -15.61
C GLU A 547 -35.46 28.24 -16.83
N SER A 548 -36.74 27.98 -17.14
CA SER A 548 -37.27 27.57 -18.46
C SER A 548 -36.83 26.18 -19.00
N VAL A 549 -37.47 25.54 -20.01
CA VAL A 549 -38.42 25.98 -21.06
C VAL A 549 -39.62 25.02 -21.18
N ASN A 550 -40.74 25.53 -21.72
CA ASN A 550 -41.98 24.81 -22.08
C ASN A 550 -41.84 23.73 -23.18
N GLY A 551 -42.89 22.92 -23.39
CA GLY A 551 -43.31 22.61 -24.76
C GLY A 551 -44.21 21.37 -25.00
N MET A 552 -45.41 21.60 -25.54
CA MET A 552 -46.24 20.72 -26.40
C MET A 552 -46.77 19.38 -25.80
N GLU A 553 -48.09 19.10 -25.78
CA GLU A 553 -49.12 18.95 -26.84
C GLU A 553 -49.11 17.54 -27.51
N SER A 554 -50.25 16.92 -27.86
CA SER A 554 -51.68 17.15 -27.51
C SER A 554 -52.59 16.00 -28.03
N GLU A 555 -53.86 15.97 -27.59
CA GLU A 555 -55.03 15.34 -28.29
C GLU A 555 -55.04 13.77 -28.43
N PRO A 556 -56.17 13.13 -28.81
CA PRO A 556 -57.33 12.97 -27.91
C PRO A 556 -57.99 11.56 -27.96
N ILE A 557 -59.03 11.31 -27.16
CA ILE A 557 -60.27 10.59 -27.55
C ILE A 557 -61.36 10.78 -26.47
N SER A 558 -62.63 10.72 -26.89
CA SER A 558 -63.84 11.12 -26.14
C SER A 558 -64.32 10.08 -25.09
N PRO A 559 -65.17 10.49 -24.12
CA PRO A 559 -65.70 9.64 -23.05
C PRO A 559 -66.98 8.88 -23.46
N GLU A 560 -67.70 8.37 -22.45
CA GLU A 560 -69.01 7.67 -22.47
C GLU A 560 -68.98 6.17 -22.76
N ASP A 561 -68.65 5.40 -21.71
CA ASP A 561 -69.52 4.33 -21.20
C ASP A 561 -69.22 4.11 -19.71
N ASP A 562 -70.13 4.51 -18.81
CA ASP A 562 -69.90 4.55 -17.35
C ASP A 562 -70.96 3.74 -16.57
N ALA A 563 -70.73 2.43 -16.44
CA ALA A 563 -71.25 1.61 -15.36
C ALA A 563 -70.52 0.25 -15.24
N GLU A 564 -69.82 0.05 -14.11
CA GLU A 564 -69.44 -1.23 -13.45
C GLU A 564 -67.94 -1.40 -13.08
N ARG A 565 -67.41 -0.52 -12.22
CA ARG A 565 -66.28 -0.87 -11.33
C ARG A 565 -66.45 -0.42 -9.89
N LYS A 566 -67.22 -1.20 -9.11
CA LYS A 566 -67.10 -1.22 -7.64
C LYS A 566 -66.02 -2.21 -7.21
N GLU A 567 -64.76 -1.80 -7.25
CA GLU A 567 -63.70 -2.46 -6.46
C GLU A 567 -63.20 -1.52 -5.34
N ALA A 568 -62.87 -2.11 -4.19
CA ALA A 568 -62.72 -1.37 -2.94
C ALA A 568 -61.38 -0.63 -2.84
N LYS A 569 -61.44 0.67 -2.50
CA LYS A 569 -60.30 1.43 -1.99
C LYS A 569 -59.79 0.77 -0.69
N LYS A 570 -58.70 0.01 -0.77
CA LYS A 570 -58.04 -0.57 0.42
C LYS A 570 -57.54 0.56 1.33
N LYS A 571 -58.04 0.61 2.58
CA LYS A 571 -57.51 1.48 3.64
C LYS A 571 -55.99 1.28 3.77
N LYS A 572 -55.20 2.37 3.79
CA LYS A 572 -53.75 2.30 4.00
C LYS A 572 -53.47 1.82 5.43
N GLN A 573 -52.95 0.60 5.59
CA GLN A 573 -52.51 0.10 6.90
C GLN A 573 -51.18 0.73 7.30
N ILE A 574 -51.08 1.18 8.55
CA ILE A 574 -49.82 1.64 9.15
C ILE A 574 -49.02 0.40 9.59
N ILE A 575 -47.81 0.27 9.07
CA ILE A 575 -46.92 -0.87 9.32
C ILE A 575 -45.73 -0.38 10.13
N LYS A 576 -45.58 -0.88 11.36
CA LYS A 576 -44.44 -0.58 12.23
C LYS A 576 -43.37 -1.65 12.06
N THR A 577 -42.13 -1.23 11.90
CA THR A 577 -40.98 -2.13 11.70
C THR A 577 -40.00 -1.93 12.85
N ILE A 578 -39.68 -3.00 13.57
CA ILE A 578 -38.74 -3.01 14.71
C ILE A 578 -37.49 -3.77 14.27
N ASN A 579 -36.32 -3.16 14.37
CA ASN A 579 -35.06 -3.86 14.11
C ASN A 579 -34.73 -4.82 15.27
N LEU A 580 -34.31 -6.03 14.94
CA LEU A 580 -33.94 -7.08 15.89
C LEU A 580 -32.42 -7.26 15.92
N PRO A 581 -31.80 -7.44 17.11
CA PRO A 581 -30.39 -7.77 17.20
C PRO A 581 -30.13 -9.18 16.66
N VAL A 582 -29.02 -9.33 15.95
CA VAL A 582 -28.56 -10.62 15.41
C VAL A 582 -27.15 -10.90 15.94
N GLU A 583 -27.00 -12.01 16.64
CA GLU A 583 -25.72 -12.53 17.09
C GLU A 583 -25.13 -13.46 16.03
N ALA A 584 -23.84 -13.35 15.75
CA ALA A 584 -23.16 -14.14 14.73
C ALA A 584 -22.00 -14.93 15.36
N LEU A 585 -22.06 -16.26 15.24
CA LEU A 585 -21.00 -17.19 15.62
C LEU A 585 -20.41 -17.79 14.34
N THR A 586 -19.35 -17.16 13.84
CA THR A 586 -18.64 -17.55 12.62
C THR A 586 -17.20 -17.97 12.93
N HIS A 587 -16.46 -18.40 11.92
CA HIS A 587 -15.01 -18.43 11.93
C HIS A 587 -14.39 -17.05 12.23
N GLY A 588 -13.11 -17.02 12.61
CA GLY A 588 -12.32 -15.83 12.95
C GLY A 588 -12.13 -15.61 14.45
N TYR A 589 -11.40 -14.55 14.81
CA TYR A 589 -11.15 -14.17 16.20
C TYR A 589 -12.32 -13.37 16.81
N SER A 590 -12.45 -13.45 18.15
CA SER A 590 -13.29 -12.50 18.88
C SER A 590 -12.63 -11.12 18.92
N GLN A 591 -13.39 -10.07 19.20
CA GLN A 591 -12.83 -8.72 19.34
C GLN A 591 -11.81 -8.63 20.48
N LEU A 592 -11.94 -9.46 21.54
CA LEU A 592 -10.99 -9.50 22.64
C LEU A 592 -9.64 -10.08 22.19
N ASP A 593 -9.67 -11.24 21.51
CA ASP A 593 -8.45 -11.88 21.00
C ASP A 593 -7.77 -11.00 19.95
N LEU A 594 -8.56 -10.39 19.06
CA LEU A 594 -8.06 -9.46 18.05
C LEU A 594 -7.36 -8.25 18.67
N ASN A 595 -7.94 -7.64 19.71
CA ASN A 595 -7.31 -6.55 20.46
C ASN A 595 -5.99 -7.00 21.12
N ASN A 596 -5.95 -8.20 21.72
CA ASN A 596 -4.75 -8.76 22.33
C ASN A 596 -3.64 -8.98 21.29
N TYR A 597 -3.99 -9.47 20.09
CA TYR A 597 -3.02 -9.67 19.00
C TYR A 597 -2.55 -8.34 18.37
N ILE A 598 -3.41 -7.33 18.27
CA ILE A 598 -3.00 -5.96 17.89
C ILE A 598 -1.97 -5.41 18.89
N GLU A 599 -2.20 -5.58 20.20
CA GLU A 599 -1.24 -5.13 21.23
C GLU A 599 0.10 -5.86 21.14
N GLN A 600 0.09 -7.17 20.82
CA GLN A 600 1.31 -7.95 20.59
C GLN A 600 2.07 -7.49 19.34
N GLU A 601 1.39 -7.25 18.22
CA GLU A 601 2.01 -6.74 16.99
C GLU A 601 2.63 -5.34 17.23
N CYS A 602 1.90 -4.43 17.88
CA CYS A 602 2.42 -3.11 18.25
C CYS A 602 3.68 -3.19 19.14
N LYS A 603 3.75 -4.14 20.09
CA LYS A 603 4.95 -4.37 20.90
C LYS A 603 6.12 -4.88 20.06
N MET A 604 5.87 -5.81 19.14
CA MET A 604 6.91 -6.32 18.24
C MET A 604 7.42 -5.23 17.28
N ILE A 605 6.54 -4.41 16.70
CA ILE A 605 6.91 -3.24 15.87
C ILE A 605 7.76 -2.25 16.66
N ALA A 606 7.40 -1.94 17.90
CA ALA A 606 8.17 -1.04 18.75
C ALA A 606 9.57 -1.60 19.06
N ASN A 607 9.68 -2.90 19.31
CA ASN A 607 10.95 -3.60 19.51
C ASN A 607 11.81 -3.64 18.23
N ASP A 608 11.24 -4.01 17.09
CA ASP A 608 11.92 -4.01 15.78
C ASP A 608 12.49 -2.62 15.46
N ARG A 609 11.71 -1.57 15.74
CA ARG A 609 12.12 -0.17 15.60
C ARG A 609 13.24 0.19 16.58
N GLN A 610 13.14 -0.17 17.85
CA GLN A 610 14.16 0.13 18.86
C GLN A 610 15.50 -0.54 18.53
N GLU A 611 15.47 -1.80 18.09
CA GLU A 611 16.69 -2.52 17.67
C GLU A 611 17.27 -1.93 16.38
N LYS A 612 16.44 -1.51 15.42
CA LYS A 612 16.92 -0.75 14.26
C LYS A 612 17.59 0.57 14.69
N GLU A 613 16.94 1.38 15.52
CA GLU A 613 17.49 2.66 15.99
C GLU A 613 18.79 2.46 16.80
N ARG A 614 18.96 1.31 17.47
CA ARG A 614 20.20 0.90 18.15
C ARG A 614 21.33 0.59 17.14
N VAL A 615 21.04 -0.21 16.11
CA VAL A 615 22.00 -0.58 15.05
C VAL A 615 22.38 0.64 14.21
N ASP A 616 21.41 1.47 13.79
CA ASP A 616 21.66 2.71 13.06
C ASP A 616 22.57 3.67 13.87
N ALA A 617 22.40 3.74 15.20
CA ALA A 617 23.25 4.54 16.07
C ALA A 617 24.67 3.96 16.26
N ARG A 618 24.83 2.63 16.26
CA ARG A 618 26.16 1.99 16.24
C ARG A 618 26.89 2.28 14.94
N ASN A 619 26.20 2.06 13.81
CA ASN A 619 26.75 2.27 12.47
C ASN A 619 27.17 3.73 12.25
N ALA A 620 26.39 4.70 12.75
CA ALA A 620 26.74 6.12 12.68
C ALA A 620 27.94 6.52 13.55
N LEU A 621 28.25 5.76 14.61
CA LEU A 621 29.49 5.91 15.38
C LEU A 621 30.67 5.26 14.67
N GLU A 622 30.49 4.04 14.16
CA GLU A 622 31.47 3.26 13.38
C GLU A 622 31.92 4.02 12.12
N GLU A 623 30.97 4.53 11.32
CA GLU A 623 31.22 5.38 10.15
C GLU A 623 31.99 6.66 10.51
N TYR A 624 31.58 7.36 11.57
CA TYR A 624 32.24 8.60 12.01
C TYR A 624 33.68 8.36 12.46
N VAL A 625 33.94 7.23 13.14
CA VAL A 625 35.26 6.83 13.59
C VAL A 625 36.20 6.58 12.41
N TYR A 626 35.72 5.91 11.35
CA TYR A 626 36.52 5.71 10.13
C TYR A 626 36.68 7.00 9.31
N GLU A 627 35.61 7.76 9.07
CA GLU A 627 35.62 9.01 8.31
C GLU A 627 36.59 10.03 8.91
N LEU A 628 36.48 10.28 10.23
CA LEU A 628 37.31 11.28 10.89
C LEU A 628 38.80 10.85 10.91
N ARG A 629 39.10 9.58 11.15
CA ARG A 629 40.50 9.08 11.19
C ARG A 629 41.18 9.11 9.83
N GLY A 630 40.46 8.74 8.77
CA GLY A 630 40.95 8.88 7.39
C GLY A 630 41.28 10.34 7.05
N LYS A 631 40.35 11.25 7.34
CA LYS A 631 40.52 12.68 7.05
C LYS A 631 41.59 13.37 7.91
N LEU A 632 41.78 12.94 9.16
CA LEU A 632 42.89 13.38 10.02
C LEU A 632 44.24 12.84 9.57
N SER A 633 44.28 11.80 8.73
CA SER A 633 45.54 11.22 8.20
C SER A 633 46.02 11.88 6.90
N SER A 634 45.22 12.77 6.28
CA SER A 634 45.53 13.44 5.02
C SER A 634 45.81 14.93 5.21
N GLU A 635 46.94 15.42 4.68
CA GLU A 635 47.35 16.82 4.73
C GLU A 635 46.44 17.74 3.89
N ASP A 636 45.94 17.22 2.77
CA ASP A 636 44.95 17.86 1.89
C ASP A 636 43.53 17.89 2.51
N GLU A 637 43.30 17.22 3.64
CA GLU A 637 42.02 17.20 4.34
C GLU A 637 42.06 17.90 5.71
N LEU A 638 42.11 17.16 6.83
CA LEU A 638 42.00 17.75 8.17
C LEU A 638 43.33 17.85 8.92
N ALA A 639 44.39 17.13 8.49
CA ALA A 639 45.63 17.04 9.26
C ALA A 639 46.35 18.40 9.47
N THR A 640 46.08 19.39 8.60
CA THR A 640 46.62 20.76 8.70
C THR A 640 45.74 21.76 9.47
N PHE A 641 44.53 21.36 9.91
CA PHE A 641 43.57 22.20 10.67
C PHE A 641 43.51 21.87 12.17
N VAL A 642 44.45 21.05 12.64
CA VAL A 642 44.62 20.57 14.02
C VAL A 642 46.11 20.61 14.38
N SER A 643 46.48 20.74 15.66
CA SER A 643 47.88 20.64 16.07
C SER A 643 48.36 19.19 16.03
N ASP A 644 49.65 18.92 15.85
CA ASP A 644 50.16 17.53 15.84
C ASP A 644 49.84 16.79 17.15
N ALA A 645 49.90 17.49 18.29
CA ALA A 645 49.57 16.93 19.61
C ALA A 645 48.09 16.56 19.73
N ASP A 646 47.19 17.46 19.34
CA ASP A 646 45.74 17.20 19.35
C ASP A 646 45.36 16.12 18.33
N ARG A 647 46.04 16.09 17.17
CA ARG A 647 45.84 15.07 16.12
C ARG A 647 46.23 13.68 16.62
N HIS A 648 47.38 13.54 17.28
CA HIS A 648 47.78 12.26 17.88
C HIS A 648 46.87 11.84 19.04
N ALA A 649 46.44 12.78 19.89
CA ALA A 649 45.48 12.49 20.96
C ALA A 649 44.12 12.02 20.41
N LEU A 650 43.59 12.69 19.38
CA LEU A 650 42.32 12.35 18.75
C LEU A 650 42.41 11.05 17.93
N THR A 651 43.51 10.79 17.24
CA THR A 651 43.74 9.52 16.53
C THR A 651 43.73 8.35 17.52
N ASN A 652 44.49 8.44 18.61
CA ASN A 652 44.49 7.44 19.68
C ASN A 652 43.09 7.23 20.30
N GLN A 653 42.30 8.31 20.43
CA GLN A 653 40.90 8.23 20.91
C GLN A 653 39.98 7.49 19.92
N LEU A 654 40.21 7.67 18.61
CA LEU A 654 39.44 6.98 17.55
C LEU A 654 39.82 5.50 17.44
N ASP A 655 41.11 5.17 17.58
CA ASP A 655 41.58 3.77 17.66
C ASP A 655 41.00 3.05 18.89
N GLN A 656 40.97 3.73 20.05
CA GLN A 656 40.32 3.21 21.26
C GLN A 656 38.80 3.04 21.10
N MET A 657 38.14 3.91 20.32
CA MET A 657 36.70 3.79 20.06
C MET A 657 36.38 2.61 19.12
N GLU A 658 37.22 2.34 18.13
CA GLU A 658 37.09 1.15 17.26
C GLU A 658 37.28 -0.14 18.04
N ASN A 659 38.34 -0.24 18.84
CA ASN A 659 38.57 -1.41 19.71
C ASN A 659 37.37 -1.60 20.67
N TRP A 660 36.86 -0.52 21.26
CA TRP A 660 35.67 -0.58 22.09
C TRP A 660 34.42 -1.06 21.32
N LEU A 661 34.18 -0.61 20.08
CA LEU A 661 33.05 -1.04 19.24
C LEU A 661 33.05 -2.56 18.93
N TYR A 662 34.22 -3.18 18.83
CA TYR A 662 34.36 -4.62 18.58
C TYR A 662 34.57 -5.47 19.85
N GLU A 663 34.65 -4.85 21.02
CA GLU A 663 34.73 -5.51 22.33
C GLU A 663 33.50 -5.17 23.20
N GLU A 664 33.66 -4.38 24.28
CA GLU A 664 32.58 -4.01 25.22
C GLU A 664 31.37 -3.31 24.56
N GLY A 665 31.59 -2.69 23.41
CA GLY A 665 30.64 -1.90 22.65
C GLY A 665 29.88 -2.67 21.57
N GLU A 666 30.07 -3.99 21.39
CA GLU A 666 29.32 -4.74 20.37
C GLU A 666 27.79 -4.66 20.61
N ASP A 667 27.38 -4.74 21.87
CA ASP A 667 25.99 -4.85 22.29
C ASP A 667 25.53 -3.81 23.34
N CYS A 668 25.88 -2.55 23.08
CA CYS A 668 25.39 -1.43 23.90
C CYS A 668 23.99 -0.95 23.49
N ASN A 669 23.32 -0.26 24.43
CA ASN A 669 22.06 0.46 24.20
C ASN A 669 22.32 1.72 23.33
N ARG A 670 21.37 2.06 22.46
CA ARG A 670 21.37 3.22 21.53
C ARG A 670 21.95 4.50 22.14
N GLN A 671 21.58 4.79 23.39
CA GLN A 671 22.00 5.99 24.10
C GLN A 671 23.53 6.07 24.29
N VAL A 672 24.18 4.94 24.55
CA VAL A 672 25.64 4.87 24.75
C VAL A 672 26.37 5.24 23.46
N TYR A 673 25.95 4.70 22.31
CA TYR A 673 26.54 5.05 21.01
C TYR A 673 26.34 6.54 20.69
N ALA A 674 25.16 7.09 20.97
CA ALA A 674 24.86 8.51 20.76
C ALA A 674 25.73 9.43 21.64
N GLU A 675 25.97 9.07 22.90
CA GLU A 675 26.83 9.83 23.82
C GLU A 675 28.32 9.76 23.42
N LYS A 676 28.81 8.57 23.05
CA LYS A 676 30.17 8.37 22.52
C LYS A 676 30.38 9.17 21.22
N LEU A 677 29.42 9.13 20.29
CA LEU A 677 29.45 9.92 19.04
C LEU A 677 29.43 11.42 19.32
N THR A 678 28.63 11.87 20.29
CA THR A 678 28.60 13.28 20.70
C THR A 678 29.94 13.72 21.28
N THR A 679 30.60 12.87 22.07
CA THR A 679 31.94 13.15 22.61
C THR A 679 32.99 13.28 21.52
N LEU A 680 32.96 12.44 20.48
CA LEU A 680 33.86 12.56 19.32
C LEU A 680 33.52 13.77 18.43
N LYS A 681 32.24 14.13 18.31
CA LYS A 681 31.84 15.34 17.55
C LYS A 681 32.29 16.64 18.22
N ASN A 682 32.32 16.67 19.55
CA ASN A 682 32.83 17.84 20.30
C ASN A 682 34.32 18.14 20.01
N THR A 683 35.12 17.17 19.56
CA THR A 683 36.52 17.36 19.15
C THR A 683 36.70 17.40 17.63
N GLY A 684 35.97 16.58 16.88
CA GLY A 684 36.07 16.47 15.42
C GLY A 684 35.40 17.61 14.63
N GLU A 685 34.18 18.01 15.00
CA GLU A 685 33.43 19.02 14.24
C GLU A 685 34.08 20.42 14.25
N PRO A 686 34.72 20.90 15.35
CA PRO A 686 35.52 22.13 15.29
C PRO A 686 36.65 22.10 14.26
N ILE A 687 37.25 20.94 13.99
CA ILE A 687 38.31 20.78 12.99
C ILE A 687 37.70 20.82 11.58
N LYS A 688 36.58 20.10 11.36
CA LYS A 688 35.82 20.18 10.09
C LYS A 688 35.34 21.61 9.79
N ALA A 689 34.88 22.33 10.81
CA ALA A 689 34.45 23.72 10.70
C ALA A 689 35.60 24.66 10.31
N ARG A 690 36.80 24.54 10.91
CA ARG A 690 37.99 25.33 10.54
C ARG A 690 38.39 25.14 9.08
N ARG A 691 38.29 23.92 8.56
CA ARG A 691 38.53 23.63 7.13
C ARG A 691 37.49 24.34 6.25
N LEU A 692 36.20 24.19 6.55
CA LEU A 692 35.13 24.81 5.77
C LEU A 692 35.23 26.35 5.77
N GLU A 693 35.54 26.94 6.93
CA GLU A 693 35.84 28.37 7.14
C GLU A 693 37.16 28.83 6.49
N PHE A 694 38.00 27.91 5.99
CA PHE A 694 39.20 28.23 5.20
C PHE A 694 38.92 28.10 3.70
N GLU A 695 38.16 27.08 3.29
CA GLU A 695 37.78 26.83 1.88
C GLU A 695 36.81 27.89 1.34
N LEU A 696 35.79 28.30 2.11
CA LEU A 696 34.78 29.27 1.67
C LEU A 696 35.23 30.74 1.77
N ARG A 697 36.29 31.02 2.51
CA ARG A 697 36.78 32.37 2.85
C ARG A 697 37.26 33.20 1.66
N PRO A 698 38.05 32.67 0.69
CA PRO A 698 38.50 33.45 -0.46
C PRO A 698 37.34 34.02 -1.27
N GLN A 699 36.30 33.21 -1.52
CA GLN A 699 35.10 33.66 -2.23
C GLN A 699 34.37 34.76 -1.46
N ALA A 700 34.11 34.58 -0.16
CA ALA A 700 33.37 35.58 0.63
C ALA A 700 34.09 36.93 0.72
N LEU A 701 35.43 36.93 0.79
CA LEU A 701 36.24 38.15 0.75
C LEU A 701 36.19 38.83 -0.64
N GLU A 702 36.27 38.05 -1.72
CA GLU A 702 36.27 38.59 -3.10
C GLU A 702 34.89 39.10 -3.52
N GLU A 703 33.81 38.46 -3.07
CA GLU A 703 32.44 38.97 -3.21
C GLU A 703 32.27 40.34 -2.54
N PHE A 704 32.75 40.52 -1.31
CA PHE A 704 32.62 41.80 -0.61
C PHE A 704 33.54 42.88 -1.23
N ALA A 705 34.75 42.50 -1.65
CA ALA A 705 35.63 43.39 -2.41
C ALA A 705 34.99 43.85 -3.74
N SER A 706 34.27 42.96 -4.41
CA SER A 706 33.51 43.28 -5.64
C SER A 706 32.38 44.26 -5.37
N SER A 707 31.59 44.07 -4.31
CA SER A 707 30.52 45.01 -3.93
C SER A 707 31.05 46.40 -3.56
N LEU A 708 32.18 46.46 -2.85
CA LEU A 708 32.90 47.72 -2.58
C LEU A 708 33.39 48.40 -3.87
N GLN A 709 33.94 47.63 -4.82
CA GLN A 709 34.39 48.16 -6.11
C GLN A 709 33.24 48.68 -6.98
N LEU A 710 32.08 48.02 -6.97
CA LEU A 710 30.87 48.46 -7.67
C LEU A 710 30.32 49.75 -7.08
N ALA A 711 30.28 49.86 -5.75
CA ALA A 711 29.90 51.10 -5.07
C ALA A 711 30.87 52.25 -5.37
N GLN A 712 32.18 51.99 -5.37
CA GLN A 712 33.19 52.99 -5.73
C GLN A 712 33.04 53.47 -7.19
N LYS A 713 32.81 52.55 -8.14
CA LYS A 713 32.51 52.89 -9.54
C LYS A 713 31.30 53.81 -9.67
N ALA A 714 30.24 53.61 -8.87
CA ALA A 714 29.08 54.51 -8.87
C ALA A 714 29.40 55.92 -8.30
N VAL A 715 30.22 56.01 -7.26
CA VAL A 715 30.72 57.31 -6.74
C VAL A 715 31.56 58.03 -7.79
N ASP A 716 32.40 57.32 -8.53
CA ASP A 716 33.24 57.93 -9.57
C ASP A 716 32.45 58.30 -10.83
N MET A 717 31.41 57.54 -11.19
CA MET A 717 30.43 57.93 -12.21
C MET A 717 29.65 59.20 -11.83
N TYR A 718 29.24 59.34 -10.57
CA TYR A 718 28.63 60.58 -10.05
C TYR A 718 29.60 61.77 -10.16
N ARG A 719 30.86 61.59 -9.74
CA ARG A 719 31.93 62.61 -9.90
C ARG A 719 32.22 62.98 -11.36
N ALA A 720 32.01 62.05 -12.29
CA ALA A 720 32.13 62.28 -13.74
C ALA A 720 30.87 62.92 -14.38
N GLY A 721 29.80 63.15 -13.61
CA GLY A 721 28.57 63.79 -14.09
C GLY A 721 27.56 62.85 -14.77
N ASP A 722 27.61 61.54 -14.49
CA ASP A 722 26.69 60.56 -15.08
C ASP A 722 25.22 60.85 -14.73
N GLU A 723 24.37 60.99 -15.76
CA GLU A 723 22.95 61.30 -15.62
C GLU A 723 22.19 60.32 -14.71
N ARG A 724 22.66 59.09 -14.53
CA ARG A 724 22.01 58.08 -13.68
C ARG A 724 22.09 58.41 -12.20
N TYR A 725 23.06 59.23 -11.77
CA TYR A 725 23.28 59.59 -10.36
C TYR A 725 23.12 61.09 -10.09
N ALA A 726 23.03 61.94 -11.12
CA ALA A 726 22.97 63.40 -11.02
C ALA A 726 21.80 63.98 -10.17
N HIS A 727 20.80 63.17 -9.82
CA HIS A 727 19.68 63.54 -8.93
C HIS A 727 19.93 63.23 -7.44
N LEU A 728 21.07 62.61 -7.09
CA LEU A 728 21.41 62.26 -5.71
C LEU A 728 22.07 63.45 -4.98
N PRO A 729 21.67 63.77 -3.73
CA PRO A 729 22.30 64.83 -2.94
C PRO A 729 23.79 64.58 -2.70
N GLU A 730 24.58 65.65 -2.71
CA GLU A 730 26.03 65.59 -2.48
C GLU A 730 26.37 64.97 -1.12
N GLU A 731 25.58 65.26 -0.08
CA GLU A 731 25.73 64.69 1.28
C GLU A 731 25.44 63.18 1.34
N ASP A 732 24.46 62.69 0.56
CA ASP A 732 24.19 61.25 0.45
C ASP A 732 25.36 60.54 -0.25
N MET A 733 25.96 61.16 -1.28
CA MET A 733 27.12 60.60 -1.99
C MET A 733 28.42 60.69 -1.17
N LYS A 734 28.60 61.73 -0.35
CA LYS A 734 29.65 61.79 0.68
C LYS A 734 29.49 60.67 1.70
N LYS A 735 28.26 60.39 2.13
CA LYS A 735 27.99 59.27 3.05
C LYS A 735 28.35 57.93 2.41
N VAL A 736 27.94 57.67 1.16
CA VAL A 736 28.33 56.44 0.44
C VAL A 736 29.86 56.31 0.35
N ALA A 737 30.58 57.40 0.05
CA ALA A 737 32.04 57.39 0.03
C ALA A 737 32.68 57.07 1.41
N ALA A 738 32.12 57.62 2.49
CA ALA A 738 32.58 57.35 3.86
C ALA A 738 32.28 55.91 4.32
N ASP A 739 31.11 55.37 3.96
CA ASP A 739 30.76 53.97 4.24
C ASP A 739 31.64 53.00 3.41
N ILE A 740 32.01 53.34 2.17
CA ILE A 740 33.01 52.60 1.38
C ILE A 740 34.38 52.62 2.07
N GLU A 741 34.88 53.78 2.50
CA GLU A 741 36.18 53.89 3.17
C GLU A 741 36.21 53.05 4.47
N LYS A 742 35.15 53.15 5.27
CA LYS A 742 34.96 52.39 6.52
C LYS A 742 34.97 50.88 6.27
N SER A 743 34.11 50.37 5.38
CA SER A 743 33.99 48.92 5.15
C SER A 743 35.17 48.35 4.35
N SER A 744 35.82 49.14 3.48
CA SER A 744 37.08 48.78 2.82
C SER A 744 38.23 48.65 3.84
N LYS A 745 38.33 49.59 4.79
CA LYS A 745 39.29 49.51 5.90
C LYS A 745 39.05 48.28 6.77
N TRP A 746 37.80 48.01 7.18
CA TRP A 746 37.43 46.80 7.92
C TRP A 746 37.82 45.53 7.16
N LEU A 747 37.52 45.47 5.86
CA LEU A 747 37.85 44.31 5.02
C LEU A 747 39.36 44.09 4.93
N GLN A 748 40.16 45.15 4.81
CA GLN A 748 41.62 45.04 4.77
C GLN A 748 42.23 44.67 6.13
N GLU A 749 41.71 45.21 7.24
CA GLU A 749 42.11 44.82 8.60
C GLU A 749 41.80 43.34 8.86
N LYS A 750 40.58 42.89 8.51
CA LYS A 750 40.18 41.48 8.62
C LYS A 750 40.95 40.56 7.67
N ARG A 751 41.18 40.94 6.40
CA ARG A 751 42.01 40.17 5.45
C ARG A 751 43.43 39.97 5.97
N THR A 752 44.00 41.00 6.61
CA THR A 752 45.33 40.93 7.26
C THR A 752 45.31 39.99 8.47
N ALA A 753 44.31 40.11 9.36
CA ALA A 753 44.17 39.22 10.51
C ALA A 753 43.93 37.75 10.12
N LEU A 754 43.14 37.50 9.06
CA LEU A 754 42.88 36.16 8.52
C LEU A 754 44.12 35.52 7.88
N ALA A 755 45.00 36.32 7.26
CA ALA A 755 46.26 35.85 6.68
C ALA A 755 47.33 35.54 7.75
N ALA A 756 47.27 36.23 8.90
CA ALA A 756 48.15 35.99 10.04
C ALA A 756 47.67 34.86 10.98
N CYS A 757 46.47 34.30 10.76
CA CYS A 757 45.88 33.27 11.62
C CYS A 757 46.31 31.85 11.22
N PRO A 758 46.92 31.05 12.12
CA PRO A 758 47.23 29.64 11.86
C PRO A 758 45.96 28.82 11.56
N ARG A 759 46.05 27.85 10.63
CA ARG A 759 44.93 26.97 10.23
C ARG A 759 44.31 26.18 11.40
N GLN A 760 45.09 25.93 12.45
CA GLN A 760 44.70 25.20 13.65
C GLN A 760 43.83 26.02 14.60
N ASN A 761 43.78 27.35 14.43
CA ASN A 761 43.02 28.26 15.28
C ASN A 761 41.65 28.58 14.68
N ASN A 762 40.71 29.01 15.53
CA ASN A 762 39.45 29.58 15.06
C ASN A 762 39.72 30.95 14.40
N PRO A 763 39.04 31.29 13.30
CA PRO A 763 39.35 32.50 12.55
C PRO A 763 38.93 33.79 13.30
N PRO A 764 39.64 34.92 13.12
CA PRO A 764 39.33 36.22 13.74
C PRO A 764 38.12 36.96 13.13
N VAL A 765 37.48 36.35 12.13
CA VAL A 765 36.14 36.66 11.61
C VAL A 765 35.69 35.46 10.77
N THR A 766 34.42 35.10 10.85
CA THR A 766 33.83 33.99 10.11
C THR A 766 33.35 34.38 8.71
N VAL A 767 33.12 33.39 7.84
CA VAL A 767 32.48 33.57 6.53
C VAL A 767 31.08 34.16 6.66
N GLN A 768 30.35 33.84 7.74
CA GLN A 768 29.05 34.44 8.04
C GLN A 768 29.17 35.94 8.35
N GLU A 769 30.04 36.34 9.29
CA GLU A 769 30.25 37.76 9.64
C GLU A 769 30.71 38.60 8.43
N ILE A 770 31.54 38.05 7.54
CA ILE A 770 31.92 38.71 6.28
C ILE A 770 30.71 38.96 5.38
N ARG A 771 29.79 37.99 5.28
CA ARG A 771 28.55 38.11 4.49
C ARG A 771 27.54 39.06 5.14
N GLU A 772 27.49 39.12 6.46
CA GLU A 772 26.63 40.05 7.21
C GLU A 772 27.10 41.51 7.10
N GLU A 773 28.42 41.77 7.20
CA GLU A 773 28.99 43.10 6.95
C GLU A 773 28.79 43.52 5.48
N LYS A 774 29.02 42.61 4.51
CA LYS A 774 28.70 42.83 3.09
C LYS A 774 27.23 43.23 2.89
N THR A 775 26.30 42.47 3.46
CA THR A 775 24.86 42.72 3.34
C THR A 775 24.46 44.05 4.00
N THR A 776 25.07 44.40 5.13
CA THR A 776 24.84 45.65 5.85
C THR A 776 25.34 46.86 5.07
N PHE A 777 26.53 46.75 4.47
CA PHE A 777 27.09 47.72 3.54
C PHE A 777 26.20 47.90 2.30
N GLU A 778 25.86 46.81 1.61
CA GLU A 778 25.00 46.82 0.41
C GLU A 778 23.63 47.44 0.70
N LYS A 779 22.98 47.05 1.81
CA LYS A 779 21.68 47.63 2.22
C LYS A 779 21.76 49.14 2.45
N THR A 780 22.87 49.63 3.02
CA THR A 780 23.08 51.06 3.30
C THR A 780 23.36 51.85 2.03
N VAL A 781 24.19 51.31 1.14
CA VAL A 781 24.63 51.97 -0.10
C VAL A 781 23.57 51.90 -1.20
N LEU A 782 22.91 50.75 -1.41
CA LEU A 782 21.87 50.60 -2.44
C LEU A 782 20.62 51.45 -2.12
N ALA A 783 20.26 51.63 -0.85
CA ALA A 783 19.19 52.53 -0.44
C ALA A 783 19.45 54.02 -0.81
N ILE A 784 20.70 54.38 -1.12
CA ILE A 784 21.09 55.68 -1.67
C ILE A 784 21.19 55.60 -3.19
N LEU A 785 22.01 54.68 -3.72
CA LEU A 785 22.31 54.59 -5.16
C LEU A 785 21.10 54.21 -6.04
N GLN A 786 20.12 53.48 -5.50
CA GLN A 786 18.89 53.09 -6.20
C GLN A 786 17.70 54.03 -5.93
N ARG A 787 17.89 55.15 -5.21
CA ARG A 787 16.82 56.12 -4.94
C ARG A 787 16.29 56.66 -6.27
N PRO A 788 14.98 56.53 -6.57
CA PRO A 788 14.46 56.88 -7.89
C PRO A 788 14.56 58.38 -8.18
N LYS A 789 14.70 58.72 -9.47
CA LYS A 789 14.65 60.12 -9.93
C LYS A 789 13.31 60.75 -9.51
N PRO A 790 13.30 61.99 -8.98
CA PRO A 790 12.05 62.69 -8.70
C PRO A 790 11.27 62.85 -10.01
N LYS A 791 9.95 62.60 -9.98
CA LYS A 791 9.10 62.75 -11.16
C LYS A 791 9.18 64.21 -11.65
N PRO A 792 9.39 64.45 -12.96
CA PRO A 792 9.34 65.82 -13.49
C PRO A 792 7.96 66.43 -13.22
N ALA A 793 7.94 67.72 -12.91
CA ALA A 793 6.69 68.45 -12.67
C ALA A 793 5.82 68.44 -13.93
N PRO A 794 4.47 68.38 -13.80
CA PRO A 794 3.58 68.49 -14.95
C PRO A 794 3.83 69.79 -15.71
N ALA A 795 3.96 69.72 -17.02
CA ALA A 795 3.96 70.90 -17.87
C ALA A 795 2.60 71.63 -17.74
N PRO A 796 2.56 72.97 -17.84
CA PRO A 796 1.30 73.72 -17.79
C PRO A 796 0.33 73.23 -18.87
N ALA A 797 -0.95 73.07 -18.51
CA ALA A 797 -1.98 72.67 -19.46
C ALA A 797 -2.20 73.78 -20.51
N PRO A 798 -2.32 73.45 -21.81
CA PRO A 798 -2.83 74.36 -22.82
C PRO A 798 -4.27 74.77 -22.53
N GLU A 799 -4.68 75.95 -23.01
CA GLU A 799 -6.05 76.44 -22.87
C GLU A 799 -7.04 75.54 -23.60
N THR A 800 -8.10 75.09 -22.91
CA THR A 800 -9.18 74.31 -23.51
C THR A 800 -10.39 75.19 -23.82
N THR A 801 -10.65 75.41 -25.10
CA THR A 801 -12.02 75.61 -25.61
C THR A 801 -12.42 74.40 -26.45
N GLU A 802 -13.30 73.58 -25.89
CA GLU A 802 -14.33 72.73 -26.52
C GLU A 802 -13.98 72.00 -27.84
N SER A 803 -14.20 70.69 -27.96
CA SER A 803 -15.56 70.13 -27.87
C SER A 803 -15.61 68.59 -27.92
N SER A 804 -16.67 68.05 -27.32
CA SER A 804 -17.35 66.74 -27.51
C SER A 804 -16.69 65.61 -28.34
N GLY A 805 -16.57 64.43 -27.72
CA GLY A 805 -16.47 63.11 -28.36
C GLY A 805 -16.76 62.00 -27.33
N ASP A 806 -17.57 60.99 -27.68
CA ASP A 806 -18.19 60.03 -26.73
C ASP A 806 -17.78 58.56 -27.00
N ALA A 807 -18.18 57.66 -26.09
CA ALA A 807 -18.29 56.20 -26.19
C ALA A 807 -17.05 55.30 -25.93
N LYS A 808 -17.00 54.77 -24.69
CA LYS A 808 -16.91 53.34 -24.28
C LYS A 808 -16.01 52.35 -25.07
N GLN A 809 -15.12 51.66 -24.34
CA GLN A 809 -15.04 50.19 -24.14
C GLN A 809 -13.82 49.90 -23.20
N SER A 810 -13.95 49.25 -22.03
CA SER A 810 -14.19 47.82 -21.71
C SER A 810 -12.97 46.89 -21.92
N ASP A 811 -12.51 46.33 -20.80
CA ASP A 811 -11.65 45.16 -20.56
C ASP A 811 -11.06 44.37 -21.76
N HIS A 812 -9.76 44.03 -21.71
CA HIS A 812 -9.38 42.75 -21.09
C HIS A 812 -7.87 42.55 -20.79
N ALA A 813 -7.65 41.50 -20.00
CA ALA A 813 -6.40 40.91 -19.50
C ALA A 813 -5.25 40.69 -20.51
N ASN A 814 -4.03 40.52 -19.97
CA ASN A 814 -2.83 40.14 -20.70
C ASN A 814 -2.10 38.96 -20.00
N PRO A 815 -1.84 37.82 -20.66
CA PRO A 815 -1.02 36.72 -20.15
C PRO A 815 0.44 36.73 -20.67
N ASN A 816 1.26 35.85 -20.08
CA ASN A 816 2.67 35.52 -20.41
C ASN A 816 2.92 35.21 -21.90
N PRO A 817 4.17 35.38 -22.43
CA PRO A 817 5.20 34.32 -22.27
C PRO A 817 6.71 34.70 -22.27
N GLU A 818 7.47 33.86 -21.55
CA GLU A 818 8.73 33.14 -21.88
C GLU A 818 9.97 33.72 -22.65
N ASN A 819 11.13 33.12 -22.29
CA ASN A 819 12.38 32.84 -23.05
C ASN A 819 13.32 33.98 -23.51
N MET A 820 14.58 33.95 -23.01
CA MET A 820 15.72 33.34 -23.73
C MET A 820 17.04 33.32 -22.91
N ASP A 821 17.57 32.11 -22.70
CA ASP A 821 18.85 31.58 -23.24
C ASP A 821 20.21 32.34 -23.16
N VAL A 822 21.27 31.57 -22.87
CA VAL A 822 22.74 31.84 -23.04
C VAL A 822 23.33 32.92 -22.08
N GLU A 823 24.54 32.81 -21.51
CA GLU A 823 25.72 31.94 -21.74
C GLU A 823 26.23 31.24 -20.46
#